data_AF-A0A319EVR8-F1
#
_entry.id   AF-A0A319EVR8-F1
#
_cell.length_a   1.000
_cell.length_b   1.000
_cell.length_c   1.000
_cell.angle_alpha   90.00
_cell.angle_beta   90.00
_cell.angle_gamma   90.00
#
_symmetry.space_group_name_H-M   'P 1'
#
loop_
_entity.id
_entity.type
_entity.pdbx_description
1 polymer ?
#
loop_
_entity_poly.entity_id
_entity_poly.type
_entity_poly.pdbx_seq_one_letter_code
_entity_poly.pdbx_strand_id
1 'polypeptide(L)'
;MGSQFLRRSFGLVQRASSRSFVNAGSGRRAASSQSRVPDFAFAFDIDGVLLRSSKALPGATKSLDLLRAENIPFLLLTNGGGTHETERMEELSDKLKHDLSLDQIVQSHTPFAELVRGPDEQSALGDKCVLVVGGHADNCRKVAERYGFKKVVTPADVFMANPSIWPYKSDRKMHDFATKSLEPLWGSQEPVDRNDLSRGLKIDAIFVYNDPRDWSLDAQIIIDLLLSSRGVVGTLSEKNGQVGLPNRGFQQDDQPHLYFSNPDLWWPAAYHLPRFGQGGFREALEGIWAAVTGGPNKGVELKKTVIGKPHQGTYEFAENQLLRIRSKMFSEAASPLKNVYMIGDNPESDICGANSYRSAHGTKWHSALVRTGVYNGGKPTWTPTTIEDNVEKAVEWALKNSRWRELPRSSPPPPPSPLSTTPPRTSSTMADSELPTRPKPEETPAAAEPAAEGAEQTKSASKSAAKKAAKEKAKAEKAAARAAQEKAQAAAADANDTAKDLYGKLPETEDALAATRFTEIGDDHYEKEITVVARVDNARVQSAKLAFLMLRQQGQKLQAVIAAAEPISRQMIKYTGGLNVNSIVQVTGIVKKPAVPISSASLSNHEIHIRKVYMISEAAQMLPMQVKDAERPPPETSEEGNEVDADGAPIVTLKTRLDNRVLDLQTETSQAITWISSGVAELFAEYMIKSGSRWIFTPKLVGAATEGGSNVFEVKYFKRNAYLAQSPQLYKQMCIAGDMENVFEVAPVFRAEDSNTHRHLTEFAGLDFEKTFSNHYHEVLDFAEDLLVFILTQLKERYKDQIATIQKSYPKAGDFKLPKDGKALRLNYMDGVALLKEAGVDCSEQERFENDFSTAMEKQLGQIIREKYDTDFYVLDKFPMAVRPFYTKACPNDARFSNSYDFFMRGEEIMSGAQRINDIKELEESMRSKGLNPDQEGFEDYLNAFRQGCPPHAGGGLGLNRIVMFFLGLPNVRLASLFPRDPQRLRP
;
A
#
# COMPACT_ATOMS: atom_id res chain seq x y z
N MET A 1 25.16 43.05 -40.13
CA MET A 1 24.23 43.37 -41.23
C MET A 1 23.59 42.06 -41.68
N GLY A 2 22.27 41.91 -41.88
CA GLY A 2 21.14 42.80 -41.56
C GLY A 2 19.85 42.39 -42.32
N SER A 3 18.67 42.68 -41.76
CA SER A 3 17.33 42.76 -42.41
C SER A 3 16.80 41.51 -43.17
N GLN A 4 15.82 40.72 -42.69
CA GLN A 4 14.38 40.97 -42.41
C GLN A 4 13.39 40.76 -43.60
N PHE A 5 12.27 40.07 -43.25
CA PHE A 5 10.91 40.05 -43.83
C PHE A 5 10.64 39.72 -45.33
N LEU A 6 9.78 38.71 -45.54
CA LEU A 6 8.38 38.92 -46.00
C LEU A 6 7.47 37.69 -45.71
N ARG A 7 6.17 37.74 -46.06
CA ARG A 7 5.08 36.84 -45.59
C ARG A 7 4.14 36.36 -46.74
N ARG A 8 3.26 35.39 -46.42
CA ARG A 8 2.01 34.91 -47.14
C ARG A 8 2.24 33.92 -48.31
N SER A 9 1.35 32.96 -48.63
CA SER A 9 0.01 32.61 -48.08
C SER A 9 -0.45 31.14 -48.37
N PHE A 10 -1.35 30.62 -47.51
CA PHE A 10 -2.46 29.62 -47.65
C PHE A 10 -2.57 28.58 -48.80
N GLY A 11 -3.03 27.36 -48.43
CA GLY A 11 -3.65 26.32 -49.31
C GLY A 11 -3.14 24.88 -49.03
N LEU A 12 -3.67 24.00 -48.15
CA LEU A 12 -5.01 23.44 -47.84
C LEU A 12 -5.33 22.10 -48.57
N VAL A 13 -5.98 21.15 -47.86
CA VAL A 13 -6.61 19.86 -48.31
C VAL A 13 -5.79 18.54 -48.26
N GLN A 14 -5.73 17.94 -47.06
CA GLN A 14 -6.39 16.67 -46.63
C GLN A 14 -6.18 15.30 -47.35
N ARG A 15 -6.23 14.23 -46.52
CA ARG A 15 -6.38 12.76 -46.78
C ARG A 15 -5.09 11.98 -47.09
N ALA A 16 -4.91 10.74 -46.60
CA ALA A 16 -5.68 9.96 -45.61
C ALA A 16 -4.83 8.86 -44.94
N SER A 17 -5.35 8.29 -43.85
CA SER A 17 -5.09 6.90 -43.44
C SER A 17 -6.32 6.37 -42.69
N SER A 18 -6.59 5.06 -42.80
CA SER A 18 -7.92 4.48 -42.59
C SER A 18 -7.96 3.36 -41.56
N ARG A 19 -8.93 3.42 -40.64
CA ARG A 19 -9.49 2.24 -39.95
C ARG A 19 -11.03 2.26 -40.03
N SER A 20 -11.62 1.09 -39.91
CA SER A 20 -12.97 0.78 -40.37
C SER A 20 -14.09 1.21 -39.42
N PHE A 21 -15.19 1.71 -39.99
CA PHE A 21 -16.47 1.84 -39.30
C PHE A 21 -17.25 0.53 -39.43
N VAL A 22 -17.74 -0.01 -38.30
CA VAL A 22 -18.79 -1.02 -38.29
C VAL A 22 -20.15 -0.32 -38.26
N ASN A 23 -21.10 -0.83 -39.04
CA ASN A 23 -22.38 -0.19 -39.28
C ASN A 23 -23.37 -0.43 -38.11
N ALA A 24 -23.90 0.63 -37.51
CA ALA A 24 -24.93 0.56 -36.46
C ALA A 24 -26.19 1.31 -36.92
N GLY A 25 -27.33 0.59 -36.93
CA GLY A 25 -28.55 1.03 -37.60
C GLY A 25 -29.30 2.20 -36.95
N SER A 26 -30.18 2.83 -37.73
CA SER A 26 -30.98 4.00 -37.34
C SER A 26 -32.08 3.67 -36.31
N GLY A 27 -31.76 3.80 -35.03
CA GLY A 27 -32.77 3.92 -33.96
C GLY A 27 -33.54 5.24 -34.06
N ARG A 28 -34.87 5.20 -33.94
CA ARG A 28 -35.73 6.40 -33.96
C ARG A 28 -35.40 7.33 -32.79
N ARG A 29 -35.33 8.65 -33.04
CA ARG A 29 -35.36 9.66 -31.96
C ARG A 29 -36.65 9.51 -31.15
N ALA A 30 -36.53 9.13 -29.88
CA ALA A 30 -37.59 9.31 -28.91
C ALA A 30 -37.75 10.81 -28.59
N ALA A 31 -38.98 11.25 -28.32
CA ALA A 31 -39.24 12.62 -27.90
C ALA A 31 -38.69 12.85 -26.48
N SER A 32 -38.19 14.05 -26.21
CA SER A 32 -37.61 14.39 -24.91
C SER A 32 -38.68 14.47 -23.83
N SER A 33 -38.64 13.56 -22.86
CA SER A 33 -39.21 13.86 -21.54
C SER A 33 -38.45 15.04 -20.93
N GLN A 34 -39.17 16.00 -20.36
CA GLN A 34 -38.52 17.06 -19.59
C GLN A 34 -37.90 16.42 -18.33
N SER A 35 -36.58 16.48 -18.21
CA SER A 35 -35.89 16.11 -16.98
C SER A 35 -36.31 17.08 -15.88
N ARG A 36 -36.76 16.54 -14.75
CA ARG A 36 -37.12 17.34 -13.58
C ARG A 36 -35.86 17.99 -13.04
N VAL A 37 -35.84 19.31 -12.96
CA VAL A 37 -34.70 20.06 -12.39
C VAL A 37 -34.84 20.10 -10.87
N PRO A 38 -33.91 19.52 -10.07
CA PRO A 38 -33.92 19.63 -8.62
C PRO A 38 -33.56 21.06 -8.21
N ASP A 39 -34.26 21.65 -7.23
CA ASP A 39 -33.88 22.94 -6.63
C ASP A 39 -32.92 22.78 -5.44
N PHE A 40 -32.22 21.64 -5.40
CA PHE A 40 -31.21 21.29 -4.41
C PHE A 40 -30.01 20.58 -5.04
N ALA A 41 -28.92 20.51 -4.28
CA ALA A 41 -27.68 19.81 -4.62
C ALA A 41 -27.09 19.11 -3.39
N PHE A 42 -26.02 18.33 -3.58
CA PHE A 42 -25.24 17.73 -2.50
C PHE A 42 -23.80 18.25 -2.47
N ALA A 43 -23.25 18.37 -1.27
CA ALA A 43 -21.81 18.49 -1.04
C ALA A 43 -21.39 17.34 -0.12
N PHE A 44 -20.31 16.63 -0.46
CA PHE A 44 -19.79 15.51 0.33
C PHE A 44 -18.37 15.84 0.79
N ASP A 45 -18.04 15.61 2.05
CA ASP A 45 -16.63 15.32 2.36
C ASP A 45 -16.21 13.96 1.76
N ILE A 46 -14.90 13.71 1.69
CA ILE A 46 -14.32 12.49 1.16
C ILE A 46 -13.89 11.54 2.28
N ASP A 47 -13.11 11.99 3.26
CA ASP A 47 -12.27 11.15 4.13
C ASP A 47 -12.92 10.91 5.50
N GLY A 48 -13.95 10.06 5.49
CA GLY A 48 -14.86 9.79 6.61
C GLY A 48 -16.31 9.59 6.16
N VAL A 49 -16.63 10.03 4.93
CA VAL A 49 -17.96 9.95 4.30
C VAL A 49 -17.98 9.00 3.11
N LEU A 50 -17.06 9.17 2.14
CA LEU A 50 -17.01 8.39 0.90
C LEU A 50 -15.86 7.37 0.90
N LEU A 51 -14.71 7.74 1.46
CA LEU A 51 -13.52 6.92 1.63
C LEU A 51 -13.13 6.83 3.12
N ARG A 52 -12.36 5.80 3.46
CA ARG A 52 -11.54 5.73 4.66
C ARG A 52 -10.22 5.06 4.31
N SER A 53 -9.10 5.78 4.46
CA SER A 53 -7.75 5.25 4.16
C SER A 53 -7.66 4.60 2.77
N SER A 54 -8.11 5.32 1.72
CA SER A 54 -8.21 4.86 0.33
C SER A 54 -9.17 3.71 -0.01
N LYS A 55 -9.91 3.13 0.96
CA LYS A 55 -11.00 2.19 0.65
C LYS A 55 -12.35 2.94 0.63
N ALA A 56 -13.23 2.62 -0.31
CA ALA A 56 -14.59 3.15 -0.34
C ALA A 56 -15.41 2.68 0.87
N LEU A 57 -16.20 3.57 1.45
CA LEU A 57 -17.10 3.27 2.56
C LEU A 57 -18.40 2.61 2.05
N PRO A 58 -19.03 1.71 2.83
CA PRO A 58 -20.29 1.08 2.45
C PRO A 58 -21.37 2.12 2.11
N GLY A 59 -21.97 1.96 0.93
CA GLY A 59 -22.99 2.87 0.41
C GLY A 59 -22.47 4.07 -0.41
N ALA A 60 -21.16 4.35 -0.44
CA ALA A 60 -20.59 5.51 -1.13
C ALA A 60 -20.88 5.52 -2.64
N THR A 61 -20.37 4.53 -3.40
CA THR A 61 -20.61 4.39 -4.86
C THR A 61 -22.10 4.40 -5.20
N LYS A 62 -22.90 3.59 -4.49
CA LYS A 62 -24.36 3.49 -4.64
C LYS A 62 -25.07 4.83 -4.43
N SER A 63 -24.56 5.68 -3.54
CA SER A 63 -25.11 7.02 -3.32
C SER A 63 -24.81 7.95 -4.49
N LEU A 64 -23.58 7.93 -5.03
CA LEU A 64 -23.19 8.76 -6.18
C LEU A 64 -23.92 8.31 -7.47
N ASP A 65 -24.02 7.01 -7.71
CA ASP A 65 -24.78 6.45 -8.85
C ASP A 65 -26.27 6.82 -8.79
N LEU A 66 -26.87 6.82 -7.59
CA LEU A 66 -28.25 7.27 -7.39
C LEU A 66 -28.43 8.76 -7.73
N LEU A 67 -27.48 9.62 -7.34
CA LEU A 67 -27.53 11.04 -7.70
C LEU A 67 -27.33 11.25 -9.21
N ARG A 68 -26.41 10.52 -9.85
CA ARG A 68 -26.23 10.54 -11.31
C ARG A 68 -27.51 10.11 -12.03
N ALA A 69 -28.11 8.98 -11.63
CA ALA A 69 -29.31 8.44 -12.26
C ALA A 69 -30.53 9.37 -12.15
N GLU A 70 -30.69 10.05 -11.02
CA GLU A 70 -31.74 11.06 -10.81
C GLU A 70 -31.36 12.46 -11.34
N ASN A 71 -30.18 12.62 -11.97
CA ASN A 71 -29.62 13.88 -12.48
C ASN A 71 -29.50 14.99 -11.41
N ILE A 72 -29.13 14.63 -10.18
CA ILE A 72 -28.98 15.57 -9.06
C ILE A 72 -27.52 16.06 -9.01
N PRO A 73 -27.27 17.39 -9.07
CA PRO A 73 -25.91 17.93 -9.03
C PRO A 73 -25.25 17.68 -7.66
N PHE A 74 -23.97 17.32 -7.68
CA PHE A 74 -23.17 17.15 -6.47
C PHE A 74 -21.70 17.55 -6.66
N LEU A 75 -21.08 17.92 -5.54
CA LEU A 75 -19.68 18.34 -5.41
C LEU A 75 -19.00 17.54 -4.28
N LEU A 76 -17.71 17.24 -4.45
CA LEU A 76 -16.83 16.74 -3.40
C LEU A 76 -16.06 17.94 -2.80
N LEU A 77 -16.18 18.15 -1.50
CA LEU A 77 -15.66 19.31 -0.77
C LEU A 77 -14.82 18.83 0.42
N THR A 78 -13.49 18.80 0.24
CA THR A 78 -12.56 18.27 1.23
C THR A 78 -11.50 19.28 1.66
N ASN A 79 -11.00 19.13 2.88
CA ASN A 79 -9.82 19.83 3.37
C ASN A 79 -8.52 19.05 3.04
N GLY A 80 -8.61 17.83 2.52
CA GLY A 80 -7.48 17.13 1.91
C GLY A 80 -6.96 17.85 0.66
N GLY A 81 -5.70 17.60 0.29
CA GLY A 81 -5.06 18.24 -0.85
C GLY A 81 -3.57 17.88 -0.99
N GLY A 82 -2.85 18.64 -1.83
CA GLY A 82 -1.42 18.48 -2.10
C GLY A 82 -1.06 17.84 -3.44
N THR A 83 -2.07 17.54 -4.27
CA THR A 83 -1.98 17.17 -5.69
C THR A 83 -3.02 17.98 -6.47
N HIS A 84 -2.92 18.07 -7.80
CA HIS A 84 -3.91 18.82 -8.57
C HIS A 84 -5.23 18.05 -8.61
N GLU A 85 -6.33 18.76 -8.88
CA GLU A 85 -7.67 18.20 -9.03
C GLU A 85 -7.74 17.11 -10.12
N THR A 86 -6.76 17.03 -11.03
CA THR A 86 -6.68 16.01 -12.09
C THR A 86 -6.25 14.68 -11.52
N GLU A 87 -5.02 14.58 -10.98
CA GLU A 87 -4.53 13.35 -10.34
C GLU A 87 -5.46 12.90 -9.21
N ARG A 88 -6.00 13.86 -8.42
CA ARG A 88 -6.93 13.54 -7.33
C ARG A 88 -8.26 13.00 -7.86
N MET A 89 -8.77 13.50 -8.99
CA MET A 89 -10.03 12.98 -9.53
C MET A 89 -9.88 11.62 -10.20
N GLU A 90 -8.78 11.39 -10.91
CA GLU A 90 -8.43 10.06 -11.44
C GLU A 90 -8.39 9.04 -10.29
N GLU A 91 -7.66 9.36 -9.20
CA GLU A 91 -7.59 8.56 -7.98
C GLU A 91 -8.98 8.28 -7.34
N LEU A 92 -9.86 9.29 -7.30
CA LEU A 92 -11.20 9.17 -6.71
C LEU A 92 -12.15 8.36 -7.59
N SER A 93 -12.16 8.59 -8.90
CA SER A 93 -12.95 7.79 -9.85
C SER A 93 -12.56 6.32 -9.81
N ASP A 94 -11.27 6.02 -9.70
CA ASP A 94 -10.80 4.64 -9.61
C ASP A 94 -11.13 3.97 -8.28
N LYS A 95 -11.16 4.71 -7.16
CA LYS A 95 -11.50 4.16 -5.84
C LYS A 95 -13.00 4.04 -5.59
N LEU A 96 -13.80 4.95 -6.14
CA LEU A 96 -15.25 4.96 -6.03
C LEU A 96 -15.94 4.18 -7.17
N LYS A 97 -15.18 3.78 -8.20
CA LYS A 97 -15.66 3.15 -9.45
C LYS A 97 -16.78 3.95 -10.12
N HIS A 98 -16.59 5.27 -10.16
CA HIS A 98 -17.57 6.24 -10.63
C HIS A 98 -16.86 7.34 -11.44
N ASP A 99 -17.18 7.48 -12.72
CA ASP A 99 -16.73 8.59 -13.59
C ASP A 99 -17.16 9.96 -13.01
N LEU A 100 -16.20 10.85 -12.74
CA LEU A 100 -16.38 12.13 -12.05
C LEU A 100 -15.65 13.25 -12.82
N SER A 101 -16.33 14.39 -13.03
CA SER A 101 -15.71 15.54 -13.70
C SER A 101 -14.79 16.31 -12.75
N LEU A 102 -13.74 16.93 -13.30
CA LEU A 102 -12.87 17.89 -12.60
C LEU A 102 -13.65 19.08 -12.00
N ASP A 103 -14.82 19.43 -12.55
CA ASP A 103 -15.71 20.43 -11.97
C ASP A 103 -16.20 20.04 -10.56
N GLN A 104 -16.27 18.74 -10.27
CA GLN A 104 -16.93 18.16 -9.09
C GLN A 104 -16.03 18.02 -7.86
N ILE A 105 -14.88 18.68 -7.81
CA ILE A 105 -14.03 18.72 -6.62
C ILE A 105 -13.60 20.14 -6.22
N VAL A 106 -13.59 20.36 -4.92
CA VAL A 106 -12.89 21.44 -4.23
C VAL A 106 -12.05 20.81 -3.13
N GLN A 107 -10.73 20.92 -3.28
CA GLN A 107 -9.72 20.63 -2.27
C GLN A 107 -9.43 21.88 -1.44
N SER A 108 -8.69 21.72 -0.34
CA SER A 108 -8.26 22.81 0.55
C SER A 108 -7.62 24.00 -0.19
N HIS A 109 -6.75 23.71 -1.16
CA HIS A 109 -6.00 24.73 -1.90
C HIS A 109 -6.65 25.19 -3.21
N THR A 110 -7.73 24.56 -3.70
CA THR A 110 -8.37 24.95 -4.98
C THR A 110 -8.76 26.43 -5.04
N PRO A 111 -9.28 27.08 -3.97
CA PRO A 111 -9.60 28.51 -4.00
C PRO A 111 -8.37 29.43 -4.20
N PHE A 112 -7.13 28.96 -3.98
CA PHE A 112 -5.93 29.76 -4.28
C PHE A 112 -5.79 30.04 -5.80
N ALA A 113 -6.44 29.28 -6.67
CA ALA A 113 -6.44 29.54 -8.12
C ALA A 113 -7.04 30.90 -8.49
N GLU A 114 -7.98 31.45 -7.71
CA GLU A 114 -8.57 32.76 -7.99
C GLU A 114 -7.62 33.91 -7.64
N LEU A 115 -6.71 33.70 -6.67
CA LEU A 115 -5.68 34.67 -6.25
C LEU A 115 -4.59 34.91 -7.30
N VAL A 116 -4.44 34.01 -8.27
CA VAL A 116 -3.53 34.19 -9.42
C VAL A 116 -3.90 35.44 -10.22
N ARG A 117 -5.20 35.70 -10.38
CA ARG A 117 -5.72 36.88 -11.10
C ARG A 117 -6.16 38.02 -10.18
N GLY A 118 -6.68 37.71 -9.00
CA GLY A 118 -7.23 38.69 -8.07
C GLY A 118 -8.50 39.41 -8.61
N PRO A 119 -9.14 40.27 -7.80
CA PRO A 119 -10.14 41.22 -8.28
C PRO A 119 -9.55 42.38 -9.11
N ASP A 120 -8.25 42.67 -8.98
CA ASP A 120 -7.54 43.74 -9.71
C ASP A 120 -6.04 43.40 -9.90
N GLU A 121 -5.34 44.18 -10.74
CA GLU A 121 -3.92 43.97 -11.05
C GLU A 121 -2.99 44.12 -9.83
N GLN A 122 -3.40 44.89 -8.81
CA GLN A 122 -2.59 45.16 -7.62
C GLN A 122 -2.66 44.00 -6.62
N SER A 123 -3.81 43.34 -6.53
CA SER A 123 -4.08 42.16 -5.71
C SER A 123 -3.69 40.84 -6.40
N ALA A 124 -3.62 40.81 -7.74
CA ALA A 124 -3.12 39.67 -8.52
C ALA A 124 -1.77 39.15 -8.01
N LEU A 125 -1.62 37.83 -7.88
CA LEU A 125 -0.39 37.20 -7.38
C LEU A 125 0.35 36.35 -8.43
N GLY A 126 -0.23 36.11 -9.62
CA GLY A 126 0.34 35.20 -10.62
C GLY A 126 1.74 35.56 -11.16
N ASP A 127 2.07 36.85 -11.24
CA ASP A 127 3.39 37.36 -11.69
C ASP A 127 4.35 37.71 -10.53
N LYS A 128 3.88 37.59 -9.29
CA LYS A 128 4.63 37.88 -8.06
C LYS A 128 5.37 36.64 -7.56
N CYS A 129 6.35 36.82 -6.69
CA CYS A 129 7.16 35.72 -6.15
C CYS A 129 6.48 35.14 -4.90
N VAL A 130 6.12 33.86 -4.91
CA VAL A 130 5.33 33.25 -3.83
C VAL A 130 6.07 32.08 -3.19
N LEU A 131 6.06 32.00 -1.86
CA LEU A 131 6.60 30.85 -1.12
C LEU A 131 5.49 29.82 -0.92
N VAL A 132 5.66 28.62 -1.48
CA VAL A 132 4.75 27.48 -1.30
C VAL A 132 5.36 26.48 -0.33
N VAL A 133 4.56 26.11 0.69
CA VAL A 133 5.00 25.34 1.86
C VAL A 133 4.13 24.09 2.02
N GLY A 134 4.77 22.99 2.41
CA GLY A 134 4.14 21.69 2.70
C GLY A 134 3.93 20.79 1.47
N GLY A 135 3.40 19.59 1.73
CA GLY A 135 3.15 18.56 0.72
C GLY A 135 4.18 17.43 0.70
N HIS A 136 4.46 16.87 -0.48
CA HIS A 136 5.48 15.83 -0.67
C HIS A 136 6.31 16.18 -1.91
N ALA A 137 7.61 16.47 -1.72
CA ALA A 137 8.47 17.04 -2.76
C ALA A 137 7.80 18.25 -3.46
N ASP A 138 8.09 18.49 -4.74
CA ASP A 138 7.52 19.60 -5.54
C ASP A 138 5.99 19.56 -5.75
N ASN A 139 5.24 18.57 -5.25
CA ASN A 139 3.84 18.42 -5.66
C ASN A 139 3.02 19.70 -5.45
N CYS A 140 3.21 20.42 -4.35
CA CYS A 140 2.53 21.70 -4.10
C CYS A 140 3.06 22.85 -4.98
N ARG A 141 4.35 22.85 -5.36
CA ARG A 141 4.91 23.79 -6.35
C ARG A 141 4.19 23.64 -7.69
N LYS A 142 4.10 22.39 -8.17
CA LYS A 142 3.46 22.01 -9.45
C LYS A 142 1.96 22.31 -9.48
N VAL A 143 1.27 22.23 -8.34
CA VAL A 143 -0.14 22.67 -8.24
C VAL A 143 -0.24 24.20 -8.41
N ALA A 144 0.60 24.98 -7.72
CA ALA A 144 0.60 26.44 -7.85
C ALA A 144 0.96 26.89 -9.28
N GLU A 145 1.97 26.28 -9.90
CA GLU A 145 2.35 26.52 -11.29
C GLU A 145 1.19 26.24 -12.27
N ARG A 146 0.46 25.13 -12.06
CA ARG A 146 -0.72 24.78 -12.88
C ARG A 146 -1.92 25.71 -12.69
N TYR A 147 -2.06 26.33 -11.52
CA TYR A 147 -3.05 27.41 -11.32
C TYR A 147 -2.62 28.71 -12.01
N GLY A 148 -1.32 28.89 -12.27
CA GLY A 148 -0.76 30.02 -13.02
C GLY A 148 0.16 30.94 -12.21
N PHE A 149 0.62 30.53 -11.02
CA PHE A 149 1.71 31.21 -10.32
C PHE A 149 3.03 30.97 -11.07
N LYS A 150 3.63 32.02 -11.63
CA LYS A 150 4.80 31.92 -12.52
C LYS A 150 6.16 31.92 -11.80
N LYS A 151 6.18 32.26 -10.51
CA LYS A 151 7.40 32.35 -9.68
C LYS A 151 7.13 31.70 -8.33
N VAL A 152 7.25 30.38 -8.28
CA VAL A 152 7.03 29.60 -7.06
C VAL A 152 8.36 29.18 -6.45
N VAL A 153 8.60 29.62 -5.21
CA VAL A 153 9.73 29.24 -4.36
C VAL A 153 9.24 28.30 -3.27
N THR A 154 10.10 27.41 -2.79
CA THR A 154 9.85 26.54 -1.62
C THR A 154 10.91 26.77 -0.52
N PRO A 155 10.62 26.40 0.74
CA PRO A 155 11.62 26.41 1.82
C PRO A 155 12.90 25.62 1.48
N ALA A 156 12.79 24.57 0.65
CA ALA A 156 13.91 23.78 0.19
C ALA A 156 14.85 24.56 -0.75
N ASP A 157 14.32 25.44 -1.62
CA ASP A 157 15.14 26.27 -2.51
C ASP A 157 15.97 27.26 -1.69
N VAL A 158 15.34 27.92 -0.71
CA VAL A 158 15.97 28.88 0.20
C VAL A 158 17.06 28.19 1.04
N PHE A 159 16.77 27.03 1.61
CA PHE A 159 17.74 26.25 2.38
C PHE A 159 18.90 25.72 1.53
N MET A 160 18.66 25.23 0.31
CA MET A 160 19.73 24.72 -0.55
C MET A 160 20.65 25.85 -1.07
N ALA A 161 20.10 27.02 -1.37
CA ALA A 161 20.87 28.17 -1.83
C ALA A 161 21.60 28.91 -0.68
N ASN A 162 21.11 28.85 0.55
CA ASN A 162 21.83 29.30 1.74
C ASN A 162 21.60 28.37 2.95
N PRO A 163 22.37 27.29 3.10
CA PRO A 163 22.20 26.34 4.20
C PRO A 163 22.43 26.91 5.60
N SER A 164 23.06 28.10 5.73
CA SER A 164 23.25 28.74 7.03
C SER A 164 21.98 29.36 7.62
N ILE A 165 20.87 29.43 6.86
CA ILE A 165 19.57 29.86 7.36
C ILE A 165 18.97 28.87 8.38
N TRP A 166 19.42 27.61 8.37
CA TRP A 166 19.02 26.60 9.36
C TRP A 166 20.27 25.85 9.85
N PRO A 167 20.87 26.25 11.00
CA PRO A 167 22.19 25.79 11.43
C PRO A 167 22.22 24.35 11.95
N TYR A 168 21.04 23.74 12.14
CA TYR A 168 20.93 22.32 12.50
C TYR A 168 21.18 21.46 11.27
N LYS A 169 21.87 20.32 11.45
CA LYS A 169 21.95 19.30 10.41
C LYS A 169 20.56 18.69 10.20
N SER A 170 19.80 19.26 9.27
CA SER A 170 18.60 18.63 8.71
C SER A 170 18.94 17.18 8.35
N ASP A 171 18.18 16.21 8.85
CA ASP A 171 18.46 14.78 8.62
C ASP A 171 18.61 14.52 7.11
N ARG A 172 19.51 13.59 6.71
CA ARG A 172 19.98 13.43 5.30
C ARG A 172 18.84 13.47 4.27
N LYS A 173 17.71 12.88 4.65
CA LYS A 173 16.45 12.85 3.91
C LYS A 173 16.02 14.22 3.37
N MET A 174 16.18 15.31 4.11
CA MET A 174 15.78 16.66 3.67
C MET A 174 16.67 17.14 2.51
N HIS A 175 17.97 16.85 2.58
CA HIS A 175 18.92 17.07 1.48
C HIS A 175 18.63 16.14 0.29
N ASP A 176 18.20 14.89 0.52
CA ASP A 176 17.77 13.96 -0.54
C ASP A 176 16.43 14.35 -1.20
N PHE A 177 15.51 14.99 -0.45
CA PHE A 177 14.29 15.58 -1.00
C PHE A 177 14.61 16.81 -1.86
N ALA A 178 15.38 17.76 -1.31
CA ALA A 178 15.71 19.00 -2.02
C ALA A 178 16.54 18.72 -3.28
N THR A 179 17.54 17.85 -3.23
CA THR A 179 18.43 17.52 -4.38
C THR A 179 17.80 16.60 -5.44
N LYS A 180 16.46 16.52 -5.50
CA LYS A 180 15.68 15.90 -6.59
C LYS A 180 14.65 16.85 -7.22
N SER A 181 14.56 18.09 -6.72
CA SER A 181 13.40 18.98 -6.88
C SER A 181 13.78 20.44 -7.21
N LEU A 182 14.90 20.63 -7.93
CA LEU A 182 15.44 21.96 -8.21
C LEU A 182 15.23 22.36 -9.67
N GLU A 183 14.35 23.34 -9.89
CA GLU A 183 14.74 24.44 -10.78
C GLU A 183 15.73 25.35 -10.01
N PRO A 184 16.75 25.94 -10.65
CA PRO A 184 17.57 26.95 -10.00
C PRO A 184 16.74 28.22 -9.72
N LEU A 185 16.95 28.86 -8.56
CA LEU A 185 16.48 30.23 -8.33
C LEU A 185 16.92 31.12 -9.50
N TRP A 186 15.95 31.80 -10.13
CA TRP A 186 16.09 32.33 -11.49
C TRP A 186 17.29 33.26 -11.64
N GLY A 187 18.35 32.78 -12.30
CA GLY A 187 19.51 33.59 -12.66
C GLY A 187 20.45 33.94 -11.50
N SER A 188 20.93 32.94 -10.75
CA SER A 188 22.06 33.07 -9.80
C SER A 188 21.87 34.07 -8.64
N GLN A 189 20.62 34.39 -8.29
CA GLN A 189 20.31 35.23 -7.14
C GLN A 189 20.45 34.42 -5.83
N GLU A 190 21.41 34.78 -4.97
CA GLU A 190 21.46 34.26 -3.60
C GLU A 190 20.22 34.76 -2.81
N PRO A 191 19.61 33.95 -1.92
CA PRO A 191 18.48 34.40 -1.10
C PRO A 191 18.81 35.63 -0.25
N VAL A 192 20.07 35.81 0.15
CA VAL A 192 20.56 36.92 0.96
C VAL A 192 21.84 37.48 0.35
N ASP A 193 21.75 38.55 -0.46
CA ASP A 193 22.93 39.30 -0.91
C ASP A 193 23.56 40.01 0.29
N ARG A 194 24.75 39.56 0.70
CA ARG A 194 25.47 40.09 1.86
C ARG A 194 26.07 41.48 1.66
N ASN A 195 26.09 41.99 0.43
CA ASN A 195 26.62 43.31 0.07
C ASN A 195 25.51 44.36 -0.03
N ASP A 196 24.32 43.96 -0.49
CA ASP A 196 23.13 44.79 -0.59
C ASP A 196 21.88 43.96 -0.29
N LEU A 197 21.50 43.90 0.99
CA LEU A 197 20.34 43.13 1.46
C LEU A 197 19.03 43.51 0.75
N SER A 198 18.94 44.68 0.09
CA SER A 198 17.75 45.05 -0.69
C SER A 198 17.59 44.25 -2.00
N ARG A 199 18.63 43.49 -2.40
CA ARG A 199 18.66 42.59 -3.57
C ARG A 199 18.44 41.13 -3.22
N GLY A 200 18.25 40.80 -1.93
CA GLY A 200 17.87 39.46 -1.51
C GLY A 200 16.56 38.99 -2.16
N LEU A 201 16.27 37.69 -2.04
CA LEU A 201 15.05 37.12 -2.59
C LEU A 201 13.82 37.74 -1.91
N LYS A 202 12.97 38.41 -2.69
CA LYS A 202 11.68 38.94 -2.21
C LYS A 202 10.59 37.88 -2.35
N ILE A 203 9.81 37.67 -1.30
CA ILE A 203 8.55 36.92 -1.30
C ILE A 203 7.39 37.90 -1.09
N ASP A 204 6.40 37.87 -1.97
CA ASP A 204 5.20 38.71 -1.95
C ASP A 204 4.02 38.07 -1.21
N ALA A 205 3.95 36.74 -1.16
CA ALA A 205 2.93 35.97 -0.43
C ALA A 205 3.45 34.59 0.00
N ILE A 206 2.93 34.05 1.10
CA ILE A 206 3.25 32.70 1.60
C ILE A 206 1.98 31.84 1.59
N PHE A 207 2.05 30.65 1.00
CA PHE A 207 0.96 29.68 0.94
C PHE A 207 1.35 28.34 1.56
N VAL A 208 0.69 27.97 2.65
CA VAL A 208 0.76 26.61 3.20
C VAL A 208 -0.29 25.77 2.47
N TYR A 209 0.13 25.08 1.42
CA TYR A 209 -0.75 24.33 0.50
C TYR A 209 -1.24 23.00 1.09
N ASN A 210 -0.41 22.36 1.92
CA ASN A 210 -0.68 21.08 2.58
C ASN A 210 0.18 20.98 3.86
N ASP A 211 0.17 19.85 4.57
CA ASP A 211 1.02 19.61 5.75
C ASP A 211 2.53 19.81 5.50
N PRO A 212 3.21 20.66 6.28
CA PRO A 212 4.66 20.77 6.36
C PRO A 212 5.34 19.47 6.80
N ARG A 213 6.56 19.22 6.31
CA ARG A 213 7.33 18.00 6.63
C ARG A 213 8.42 18.21 7.68
N ASP A 214 9.06 19.38 7.69
CA ASP A 214 9.86 19.85 8.81
C ASP A 214 9.23 21.14 9.32
N TRP A 215 8.42 21.02 10.37
CA TRP A 215 7.73 22.14 11.00
C TRP A 215 8.71 23.19 11.55
N SER A 216 9.98 22.83 11.76
CA SER A 216 11.00 23.70 12.34
C SER A 216 11.62 24.61 11.26
N LEU A 217 12.09 24.02 10.17
CA LEU A 217 12.62 24.76 9.02
C LEU A 217 11.54 25.64 8.37
N ASP A 218 10.37 25.06 8.13
CA ASP A 218 9.26 25.77 7.47
C ASP A 218 8.74 26.90 8.37
N ALA A 219 8.68 26.73 9.69
CA ALA A 219 8.34 27.83 10.61
C ALA A 219 9.43 28.91 10.68
N GLN A 220 10.71 28.55 10.71
CA GLN A 220 11.82 29.53 10.75
C GLN A 220 11.74 30.49 9.56
N ILE A 221 11.67 29.94 8.33
CA ILE A 221 11.63 30.73 7.10
C ILE A 221 10.37 31.60 7.03
N ILE A 222 9.22 31.10 7.48
CA ILE A 222 7.99 31.89 7.55
C ILE A 222 8.09 33.03 8.57
N ILE A 223 8.62 32.79 9.77
CA ILE A 223 8.77 33.82 10.80
C ILE A 223 9.76 34.90 10.36
N ASP A 224 10.90 34.53 9.77
CA ASP A 224 11.86 35.49 9.23
C ASP A 224 11.23 36.38 8.15
N LEU A 225 10.42 35.81 7.24
CA LEU A 225 9.69 36.58 6.23
C LEU A 225 8.61 37.49 6.83
N LEU A 226 7.87 37.05 7.85
CA LEU A 226 6.85 37.85 8.55
C LEU A 226 7.45 39.00 9.37
N LEU A 227 8.74 38.91 9.73
CA LEU A 227 9.49 39.95 10.43
C LEU A 227 10.38 40.80 9.50
N SER A 228 10.62 40.34 8.26
CA SER A 228 11.45 41.00 7.25
C SER A 228 11.01 42.43 6.92
N SER A 229 11.84 43.19 6.22
CA SER A 229 11.40 44.40 5.52
C SER A 229 10.97 44.03 4.10
N ARG A 230 9.72 44.36 3.75
CA ARG A 230 9.13 44.18 2.41
C ARG A 230 9.21 42.77 1.84
N GLY A 231 9.24 41.74 2.69
CA GLY A 231 9.32 40.35 2.27
C GLY A 231 10.69 39.89 1.77
N VAL A 232 11.76 40.65 2.02
CA VAL A 232 13.11 40.30 1.53
C VAL A 232 13.85 39.41 2.53
N VAL A 233 14.20 38.19 2.10
CA VAL A 233 14.88 37.19 2.94
C VAL A 233 16.19 37.76 3.50
N GLY A 234 16.44 37.52 4.79
CA GLY A 234 17.63 38.01 5.51
C GLY A 234 17.57 39.45 6.01
N THR A 235 16.46 40.18 5.79
CA THR A 235 16.21 41.50 6.40
C THR A 235 15.37 41.40 7.67
N LEU A 236 15.31 42.48 8.45
CA LEU A 236 14.39 42.66 9.58
C LEU A 236 13.81 44.08 9.49
N SER A 237 12.49 44.25 9.65
CA SER A 237 11.88 45.58 9.60
C SER A 237 12.11 46.38 10.88
N GLU A 238 12.55 47.64 10.74
CA GLU A 238 12.66 48.60 11.84
C GLU A 238 11.32 48.96 12.49
N LYS A 239 10.19 48.68 11.81
CA LYS A 239 8.84 48.92 12.35
C LYS A 239 8.47 47.92 13.45
N ASN A 240 9.09 46.75 13.50
CA ASN A 240 8.76 45.68 14.44
C ASN A 240 8.85 46.15 15.90
N GLY A 241 7.73 46.02 16.63
CA GLY A 241 7.62 46.37 18.05
C GLY A 241 7.29 47.83 18.35
N GLN A 242 7.31 48.73 17.36
CA GLN A 242 7.04 50.16 17.51
C GLN A 242 5.60 50.40 18.03
N VAL A 243 5.49 50.89 19.28
CA VAL A 243 4.21 51.00 20.00
C VAL A 243 3.21 51.94 19.33
N GLY A 244 3.68 52.95 18.60
CA GLY A 244 2.83 53.93 17.90
C GLY A 244 2.23 53.47 16.57
N LEU A 245 2.59 52.28 16.08
CA LEU A 245 2.08 51.74 14.81
C LEU A 245 0.98 50.67 15.03
N PRO A 246 0.04 50.47 14.09
CA PRO A 246 -0.93 49.39 14.17
C PRO A 246 -0.24 48.02 14.28
N ASN A 247 -0.83 47.07 15.02
CA ASN A 247 -0.20 45.77 15.33
C ASN A 247 1.21 45.89 15.95
N ARG A 248 1.54 47.05 16.55
CA ARG A 248 2.89 47.45 16.98
C ARG A 248 3.94 47.37 15.87
N GLY A 249 3.55 47.70 14.64
CA GLY A 249 4.42 47.73 13.46
C GLY A 249 4.82 46.36 12.89
N PHE A 250 4.47 45.26 13.55
CA PHE A 250 4.62 43.91 12.98
C PHE A 250 3.64 43.73 11.81
N GLN A 251 4.13 43.24 10.67
CA GLN A 251 3.38 43.16 9.41
C GLN A 251 2.85 44.52 8.92
N GLN A 252 3.63 45.61 9.06
CA GLN A 252 3.32 46.96 8.56
C GLN A 252 4.39 47.54 7.61
N ASP A 253 5.18 46.67 6.98
CA ASP A 253 6.31 47.00 6.11
C ASP A 253 6.32 46.15 4.83
N ASP A 254 5.15 45.96 4.22
CA ASP A 254 4.93 45.13 3.01
C ASP A 254 5.47 43.68 3.13
N GLN A 255 5.44 43.09 4.33
CA GLN A 255 5.71 41.67 4.52
C GLN A 255 4.66 40.79 3.82
N PRO A 256 5.02 39.59 3.33
CA PRO A 256 4.10 38.72 2.62
C PRO A 256 2.92 38.31 3.48
N HIS A 257 1.72 38.32 2.89
CA HIS A 257 0.53 37.80 3.55
C HIS A 257 0.58 36.26 3.60
N LEU A 258 0.19 35.70 4.74
CA LEU A 258 0.23 34.26 5.00
C LEU A 258 -1.15 33.63 4.77
N TYR A 259 -1.20 32.62 3.90
CA TYR A 259 -2.40 31.86 3.57
C TYR A 259 -2.25 30.39 4.02
N PHE A 260 -3.27 29.87 4.69
CA PHE A 260 -3.42 28.44 5.01
C PHE A 260 -4.56 27.85 4.16
N SER A 261 -4.38 26.63 3.66
CA SER A 261 -5.40 25.92 2.86
C SER A 261 -6.36 25.08 3.69
N ASN A 262 -5.92 24.63 4.88
CA ASN A 262 -6.65 23.69 5.73
C ASN A 262 -6.54 24.09 7.22
N PRO A 263 -7.66 24.31 7.94
CA PRO A 263 -7.65 24.67 9.35
C PRO A 263 -7.68 23.47 10.31
N ASP A 264 -7.92 22.25 9.82
CA ASP A 264 -8.24 21.08 10.64
C ASP A 264 -7.05 20.73 11.54
N LEU A 265 -7.28 20.81 12.86
CA LEU A 265 -6.31 20.39 13.87
C LEU A 265 -6.13 18.87 13.85
N TRP A 266 -7.20 18.12 13.57
CA TRP A 266 -7.25 16.65 13.61
C TRP A 266 -7.73 16.08 12.28
N TRP A 267 -7.03 15.08 11.74
CA TRP A 267 -7.47 14.33 10.56
C TRP A 267 -7.47 12.80 10.78
N PRO A 268 -8.39 12.05 10.14
CA PRO A 268 -8.48 10.60 10.26
C PRO A 268 -7.47 9.89 9.35
N ALA A 269 -6.40 9.35 9.95
CA ALA A 269 -5.39 8.57 9.25
C ALA A 269 -5.68 7.05 9.30
N ALA A 270 -4.81 6.24 8.65
CA ALA A 270 -4.81 4.79 8.79
C ALA A 270 -4.42 4.30 10.21
N TYR A 271 -3.95 5.20 11.07
CA TYR A 271 -3.72 4.94 12.49
C TYR A 271 -5.02 5.12 13.28
N HIS A 272 -5.26 4.25 14.28
CA HIS A 272 -6.52 4.17 15.02
C HIS A 272 -6.91 5.40 15.88
N LEU A 273 -6.09 6.45 15.89
CA LEU A 273 -6.37 7.74 16.53
C LEU A 273 -6.08 8.87 15.53
N PRO A 274 -6.90 9.95 15.48
CA PRO A 274 -6.66 11.11 14.64
C PRO A 274 -5.24 11.66 14.80
N ARG A 275 -4.66 12.16 13.72
CA ARG A 275 -3.31 12.78 13.69
C ARG A 275 -3.45 14.29 13.58
N PHE A 276 -2.40 15.02 13.93
CA PHE A 276 -2.35 16.46 13.64
C PHE A 276 -2.27 16.68 12.12
N GLY A 277 -3.05 17.63 11.62
CA GLY A 277 -2.98 18.12 10.23
C GLY A 277 -2.42 19.54 10.17
N GLN A 278 -2.63 20.23 9.04
CA GLN A 278 -2.13 21.60 8.82
C GLN A 278 -2.59 22.59 9.91
N GLY A 279 -3.78 22.39 10.50
CA GLY A 279 -4.23 23.16 11.67
C GLY A 279 -3.28 23.05 12.87
N GLY A 280 -2.67 21.88 13.10
CA GLY A 280 -1.65 21.70 14.14
C GLY A 280 -0.37 22.48 13.86
N PHE A 281 0.08 22.54 12.61
CA PHE A 281 1.21 23.40 12.22
C PHE A 281 0.86 24.88 12.38
N ARG A 282 -0.37 25.28 12.00
CA ARG A 282 -0.87 26.65 12.18
C ARG A 282 -0.84 27.08 13.65
N GLU A 283 -1.41 26.27 14.56
CA GLU A 283 -1.38 26.55 16.01
C GLU A 283 0.07 26.60 16.55
N ALA A 284 0.97 25.73 16.06
CA ALA A 284 2.39 25.77 16.44
C ALA A 284 3.08 27.07 15.99
N LEU A 285 2.88 27.48 14.73
CA LEU A 285 3.42 28.74 14.18
C LEU A 285 2.88 29.97 14.91
N GLU A 286 1.57 29.97 15.23
CA GLU A 286 0.95 31.03 16.04
C GLU A 286 1.55 31.09 17.45
N GLY A 287 1.87 29.94 18.04
CA GLY A 287 2.62 29.84 19.28
C GLY A 287 4.01 30.49 19.22
N ILE A 288 4.80 30.22 18.16
CA ILE A 288 6.14 30.83 18.05
C ILE A 288 6.03 32.34 17.74
N TRP A 289 5.09 32.76 16.88
CA TRP A 289 4.83 34.18 16.63
C TRP A 289 4.44 34.93 17.91
N ALA A 290 3.57 34.35 18.73
CA ALA A 290 3.18 34.92 20.01
C ALA A 290 4.35 34.98 21.01
N ALA A 291 5.24 33.99 21.01
CA ALA A 291 6.45 34.01 21.84
C ALA A 291 7.45 35.10 21.40
N VAL A 292 7.67 35.26 20.09
CA VAL A 292 8.63 36.23 19.52
C VAL A 292 8.12 37.67 19.65
N THR A 293 6.85 37.93 19.30
CA THR A 293 6.27 39.29 19.33
C THR A 293 5.72 39.68 20.71
N GLY A 294 5.42 38.69 21.57
CA GLY A 294 4.61 38.83 22.77
C GLY A 294 3.10 38.69 22.54
N GLY A 295 2.66 38.54 21.30
CA GLY A 295 1.32 38.07 20.93
C GLY A 295 0.15 38.94 21.42
N PRO A 296 -1.06 38.36 21.52
CA PRO A 296 -2.28 39.10 21.87
C PRO A 296 -2.19 39.83 23.21
N ASN A 297 -1.43 39.27 24.17
CA ASN A 297 -1.15 39.89 25.47
C ASN A 297 -0.41 41.24 25.38
N LYS A 298 0.25 41.54 24.25
CA LYS A 298 0.87 42.85 23.95
C LYS A 298 0.12 43.62 22.84
N GLY A 299 -1.06 43.17 22.42
CA GLY A 299 -1.82 43.76 21.31
C GLY A 299 -1.25 43.45 19.93
N VAL A 300 -0.58 42.29 19.76
CA VAL A 300 -0.02 41.84 18.47
C VAL A 300 -0.70 40.54 18.03
N GLU A 301 -1.19 40.53 16.80
CA GLU A 301 -1.82 39.37 16.17
C GLU A 301 -1.04 38.94 14.92
N LEU A 302 -1.04 37.64 14.63
CA LEU A 302 -0.58 37.15 13.32
C LEU A 302 -1.68 37.39 12.29
N LYS A 303 -1.45 38.33 11.37
CA LYS A 303 -2.33 38.60 10.23
C LYS A 303 -2.09 37.53 9.16
N LYS A 304 -3.15 36.79 8.87
CA LYS A 304 -3.18 35.63 7.95
C LYS A 304 -4.59 35.43 7.42
N THR A 305 -4.72 34.69 6.32
CA THR A 305 -5.99 34.15 5.83
C THR A 305 -5.98 32.64 6.01
N VAL A 306 -7.12 32.08 6.44
CA VAL A 306 -7.32 30.63 6.52
C VAL A 306 -8.48 30.26 5.61
N ILE A 307 -8.20 29.34 4.70
CA ILE A 307 -9.14 28.71 3.76
C ILE A 307 -9.32 27.25 4.22
N GLY A 308 -10.29 26.53 3.65
CA GLY A 308 -10.75 25.20 4.07
C GLY A 308 -11.99 25.30 4.97
N LYS A 309 -12.84 24.27 4.95
CA LYS A 309 -14.01 24.16 5.85
C LYS A 309 -13.55 24.34 7.31
N PRO A 310 -14.23 25.12 8.16
CA PRO A 310 -15.57 25.70 7.99
C PRO A 310 -15.63 27.08 7.30
N HIS A 311 -14.55 27.61 6.73
CA HIS A 311 -14.45 29.03 6.36
C HIS A 311 -15.39 29.45 5.21
N GLN A 312 -16.02 30.62 5.37
CA GLN A 312 -16.97 31.24 4.43
C GLN A 312 -16.53 31.16 2.96
N GLY A 313 -15.30 31.57 2.64
CA GLY A 313 -14.82 31.60 1.25
C GLY A 313 -14.69 30.22 0.60
N THR A 314 -14.51 29.15 1.37
CA THR A 314 -14.49 27.77 0.84
C THR A 314 -15.89 27.29 0.47
N TYR A 315 -16.89 27.61 1.29
CA TYR A 315 -18.29 27.32 0.97
C TYR A 315 -18.82 28.20 -0.17
N GLU A 316 -18.32 29.44 -0.29
CA GLU A 316 -18.64 30.34 -1.40
C GLU A 316 -18.05 29.87 -2.74
N PHE A 317 -16.80 29.41 -2.75
CA PHE A 317 -16.19 28.76 -3.91
C PHE A 317 -16.93 27.46 -4.27
N ALA A 318 -17.30 26.64 -3.28
CA ALA A 318 -18.07 25.42 -3.46
C ALA A 318 -19.47 25.68 -4.03
N GLU A 319 -20.17 26.71 -3.56
CA GLU A 319 -21.47 27.11 -4.07
C GLU A 319 -21.38 27.61 -5.52
N ASN A 320 -20.38 28.45 -5.83
CA ASN A 320 -20.13 28.92 -7.18
C ASN A 320 -19.76 27.76 -8.14
N GLN A 321 -19.01 26.75 -7.68
CA GLN A 321 -18.78 25.51 -8.43
C GLN A 321 -20.06 24.68 -8.64
N LEU A 322 -20.91 24.52 -7.61
CA LEU A 322 -22.21 23.84 -7.75
C LEU A 322 -23.13 24.54 -8.75
N LEU A 323 -23.12 25.88 -8.79
CA LEU A 323 -23.85 26.66 -9.78
C LEU A 323 -23.28 26.47 -11.21
N ARG A 324 -21.95 26.41 -11.37
CA ARG A 324 -21.28 26.10 -12.66
C ARG A 324 -21.57 24.66 -13.14
N ILE A 325 -21.63 23.68 -12.24
CA ILE A 325 -22.08 22.31 -12.54
C ILE A 325 -23.54 22.33 -12.99
N ARG A 326 -24.42 23.03 -12.25
CA ARG A 326 -25.85 23.13 -12.54
C ARG A 326 -26.13 23.73 -13.91
N SER A 327 -25.42 24.79 -14.32
CA SER A 327 -25.58 25.41 -15.65
C SER A 327 -25.00 24.58 -16.80
N LYS A 328 -24.15 23.58 -16.51
CA LYS A 328 -23.74 22.55 -17.49
C LYS A 328 -24.77 21.42 -17.62
N MET A 329 -25.46 21.07 -16.53
CA MET A 329 -26.49 20.02 -16.50
C MET A 329 -27.86 20.47 -17.03
N PHE A 330 -28.20 21.75 -16.87
CA PHE A 330 -29.52 22.31 -17.20
C PHE A 330 -29.40 23.64 -17.93
N SER A 331 -30.36 23.93 -18.83
CA SER A 331 -30.42 25.21 -19.54
C SER A 331 -30.72 26.38 -18.59
N GLU A 332 -30.40 27.60 -19.02
CA GLU A 332 -30.47 28.84 -18.21
C GLU A 332 -31.84 29.15 -17.58
N ALA A 333 -32.92 28.52 -18.05
CA ALA A 333 -34.26 28.60 -17.46
C ALA A 333 -34.45 27.71 -16.20
N ALA A 334 -33.37 27.16 -15.65
CA ALA A 334 -33.40 26.34 -14.44
C ALA A 334 -33.88 27.13 -13.20
N SER A 335 -34.54 26.44 -12.27
CA SER A 335 -34.89 27.01 -10.96
C SER A 335 -33.63 27.38 -10.17
N PRO A 336 -33.66 28.43 -9.33
CA PRO A 336 -32.53 28.76 -8.47
C PRO A 336 -32.24 27.62 -7.47
N LEU A 337 -30.97 27.46 -7.11
CA LEU A 337 -30.52 26.49 -6.12
C LEU A 337 -30.94 26.99 -4.72
N LYS A 338 -31.87 26.29 -4.06
CA LYS A 338 -32.41 26.69 -2.75
C LYS A 338 -31.77 25.97 -1.58
N ASN A 339 -31.32 24.73 -1.78
CA ASN A 339 -30.78 23.89 -0.72
C ASN A 339 -29.50 23.17 -1.15
N VAL A 340 -28.51 23.09 -0.27
CA VAL A 340 -27.37 22.15 -0.41
C VAL A 340 -27.34 21.25 0.80
N TYR A 341 -27.26 19.95 0.59
CA TYR A 341 -27.07 18.97 1.65
C TYR A 341 -25.58 18.65 1.80
N MET A 342 -24.95 19.20 2.84
CA MET A 342 -23.57 18.89 3.22
C MET A 342 -23.56 17.61 4.06
N ILE A 343 -22.98 16.54 3.52
CA ILE A 343 -22.77 15.28 4.22
C ILE A 343 -21.31 15.22 4.66
N GLY A 344 -21.10 15.15 5.97
CA GLY A 344 -19.79 15.29 6.61
C GLY A 344 -19.65 14.43 7.87
N ASP A 345 -18.43 14.19 8.32
CA ASP A 345 -18.11 13.37 9.50
C ASP A 345 -17.53 14.21 10.66
N ASN A 346 -17.17 15.47 10.40
CA ASN A 346 -16.43 16.33 11.32
C ASN A 346 -17.33 17.50 11.83
N PRO A 347 -17.72 17.52 13.12
CA PRO A 347 -18.57 18.57 13.68
C PRO A 347 -17.96 19.98 13.60
N GLU A 348 -16.66 20.08 13.87
CA GLU A 348 -15.87 21.33 13.87
C GLU A 348 -15.65 21.89 12.45
N SER A 349 -15.75 21.06 11.41
CA SER A 349 -15.41 21.41 10.03
C SER A 349 -16.65 21.43 9.11
N ASP A 350 -17.28 20.29 8.86
CA ASP A 350 -18.42 20.18 7.92
C ASP A 350 -19.70 20.80 8.46
N ILE A 351 -20.02 20.48 9.72
CA ILE A 351 -21.27 20.86 10.36
C ILE A 351 -21.21 22.32 10.79
N CYS A 352 -20.08 22.74 11.37
CA CYS A 352 -19.77 24.14 11.61
C CYS A 352 -19.88 24.97 10.31
N GLY A 353 -19.22 24.53 9.23
CA GLY A 353 -19.22 25.24 7.95
C GLY A 353 -20.61 25.38 7.35
N ALA A 354 -21.34 24.28 7.17
CA ALA A 354 -22.71 24.31 6.62
C ALA A 354 -23.70 25.13 7.47
N ASN A 355 -23.55 25.15 8.80
CA ASN A 355 -24.41 25.94 9.69
C ASN A 355 -24.04 27.44 9.74
N SER A 356 -22.74 27.77 9.61
CA SER A 356 -22.21 29.13 9.74
C SER A 356 -22.17 29.90 8.42
N TYR A 357 -22.04 29.22 7.28
CA TYR A 357 -21.98 29.81 5.95
C TYR A 357 -23.18 30.71 5.65
N ARG A 358 -22.93 31.82 4.94
CA ARG A 358 -23.96 32.75 4.46
C ARG A 358 -23.86 32.87 2.94
N SER A 359 -24.77 32.21 2.24
CA SER A 359 -24.90 32.24 0.78
C SER A 359 -25.22 33.65 0.27
N ALA A 360 -24.43 34.15 -0.67
CA ALA A 360 -24.74 35.35 -1.44
C ALA A 360 -25.94 35.15 -2.38
N HIS A 361 -26.20 33.90 -2.79
CA HIS A 361 -27.29 33.49 -3.68
C HIS A 361 -28.60 33.14 -2.93
N GLY A 362 -28.60 33.18 -1.59
CA GLY A 362 -29.75 32.87 -0.74
C GLY A 362 -29.98 31.37 -0.48
N THR A 363 -29.06 30.50 -0.90
CA THR A 363 -29.09 29.05 -0.71
C THR A 363 -28.98 28.67 0.77
N LYS A 364 -29.75 27.67 1.20
CA LYS A 364 -29.69 27.10 2.55
C LYS A 364 -28.85 25.83 2.57
N TRP A 365 -27.78 25.85 3.33
CA TRP A 365 -26.95 24.66 3.57
C TRP A 365 -27.50 23.89 4.77
N HIS A 366 -27.69 22.58 4.60
CA HIS A 366 -28.23 21.67 5.61
C HIS A 366 -27.17 20.62 5.93
N SER A 367 -26.92 20.39 7.21
CA SER A 367 -25.81 19.59 7.71
C SER A 367 -26.26 18.17 8.12
N ALA A 368 -25.73 17.13 7.48
CA ALA A 368 -25.96 15.74 7.83
C ALA A 368 -24.66 15.10 8.33
N LEU A 369 -24.62 14.78 9.62
CA LEU A 369 -23.43 14.22 10.27
C LEU A 369 -23.45 12.68 10.22
N VAL A 370 -22.46 12.06 9.61
CA VAL A 370 -22.32 10.60 9.56
C VAL A 370 -21.42 10.06 10.68
N ARG A 371 -21.68 8.82 11.11
CA ARG A 371 -20.87 8.13 12.15
C ARG A 371 -19.61 7.41 11.64
N THR A 372 -19.23 7.65 10.39
CA THR A 372 -18.20 6.87 9.67
C THR A 372 -16.79 7.48 9.69
N GLY A 373 -16.55 8.56 10.43
CA GLY A 373 -15.25 9.23 10.52
C GLY A 373 -14.92 9.79 11.91
N VAL A 374 -14.54 11.08 11.97
CA VAL A 374 -14.12 11.83 13.18
C VAL A 374 -15.17 11.74 14.29
N TYR A 375 -16.45 11.99 13.96
CA TYR A 375 -17.55 11.76 14.89
C TYR A 375 -17.93 10.28 14.99
N ASN A 376 -17.61 9.68 16.14
CA ASN A 376 -17.92 8.28 16.46
C ASN A 376 -19.04 8.11 17.52
N GLY A 377 -19.55 9.20 18.10
CA GLY A 377 -20.63 9.16 19.09
C GLY A 377 -20.63 10.35 20.07
N GLY A 378 -21.50 10.29 21.08
CA GLY A 378 -21.66 11.35 22.06
C GLY A 378 -22.54 12.51 21.57
N LYS A 379 -22.37 13.70 22.16
CA LYS A 379 -23.02 14.94 21.71
C LYS A 379 -22.01 15.72 20.85
N PRO A 380 -22.30 16.03 19.58
CA PRO A 380 -21.41 16.86 18.77
C PRO A 380 -21.35 18.29 19.31
N THR A 381 -20.23 18.97 19.08
CA THR A 381 -20.00 20.38 19.46
C THR A 381 -20.92 21.34 18.70
N TRP A 382 -21.08 21.10 17.40
CA TRP A 382 -22.07 21.75 16.54
C TRP A 382 -23.26 20.82 16.29
N THR A 383 -24.48 21.31 16.53
CA THR A 383 -25.70 20.54 16.27
C THR A 383 -25.95 20.44 14.76
N PRO A 384 -25.97 19.23 14.16
CA PRO A 384 -26.32 19.06 12.76
C PRO A 384 -27.84 19.03 12.55
N THR A 385 -28.26 19.10 11.28
CA THR A 385 -29.66 18.99 10.86
C THR A 385 -30.18 17.56 10.98
N THR A 386 -29.32 16.56 10.77
CA THR A 386 -29.55 15.15 11.16
C THR A 386 -28.24 14.45 11.55
N ILE A 387 -28.34 13.29 12.20
CA ILE A 387 -27.22 12.39 12.48
C ILE A 387 -27.59 10.99 11.94
N GLU A 388 -26.82 10.50 10.99
CA GLU A 388 -27.10 9.26 10.26
C GLU A 388 -25.93 8.27 10.40
N ASP A 389 -26.18 6.97 10.25
CA ASP A 389 -25.15 5.97 10.51
C ASP A 389 -24.11 5.85 9.37
N ASN A 390 -24.44 6.28 8.15
CA ASN A 390 -23.54 6.31 6.98
C ASN A 390 -24.06 7.26 5.87
N VAL A 391 -23.25 7.42 4.81
CA VAL A 391 -23.54 8.28 3.64
C VAL A 391 -24.83 7.90 2.89
N GLU A 392 -25.15 6.61 2.77
CA GLU A 392 -26.37 6.16 2.09
C GLU A 392 -27.63 6.61 2.86
N LYS A 393 -27.61 6.52 4.20
CA LYS A 393 -28.71 7.02 5.04
C LYS A 393 -28.84 8.55 4.99
N ALA A 394 -27.72 9.27 4.93
CA ALA A 394 -27.73 10.73 4.74
C ALA A 394 -28.33 11.16 3.39
N VAL A 395 -28.04 10.44 2.30
CA VAL A 395 -28.66 10.70 0.99
C VAL A 395 -30.15 10.31 0.98
N GLU A 396 -30.54 9.18 1.57
CA GLU A 396 -31.96 8.82 1.72
C GLU A 396 -32.75 9.85 2.53
N TRP A 397 -32.20 10.34 3.64
CA TRP A 397 -32.78 11.41 4.45
C TRP A 397 -32.96 12.70 3.64
N ALA A 398 -31.94 13.13 2.91
CA ALA A 398 -31.98 14.35 2.10
C ALA A 398 -32.98 14.27 0.93
N LEU A 399 -33.06 13.11 0.25
CA LEU A 399 -34.05 12.86 -0.82
C LEU A 399 -35.50 12.82 -0.30
N LYS A 400 -35.70 12.43 0.97
CA LYS A 400 -36.99 12.52 1.65
C LYS A 400 -37.32 13.95 2.09
N ASN A 401 -36.35 14.66 2.68
CA ASN A 401 -36.51 16.04 3.16
C ASN A 401 -36.82 17.02 2.01
N SER A 402 -36.17 16.84 0.86
CA SER A 402 -36.45 17.58 -0.40
C SER A 402 -37.73 17.12 -1.13
N ARG A 403 -38.44 16.10 -0.60
CA ARG A 403 -39.62 15.46 -1.23
C ARG A 403 -39.37 15.02 -2.68
N TRP A 404 -38.15 14.60 -3.00
CA TRP A 404 -37.79 14.22 -4.36
C TRP A 404 -38.64 13.04 -4.86
N ARG A 405 -38.83 12.02 -4.02
CA ARG A 405 -39.60 10.81 -4.36
C ARG A 405 -41.14 10.95 -4.24
N GLU A 406 -41.66 12.08 -3.78
CA GLU A 406 -43.09 12.29 -3.49
C GLU A 406 -43.85 13.10 -4.56
N LEU A 407 -43.13 13.71 -5.51
CA LEU A 407 -43.72 14.56 -6.56
C LEU A 407 -43.87 13.80 -7.89
N PRO A 408 -45.05 13.84 -8.54
CA PRO A 408 -45.36 13.02 -9.72
C PRO A 408 -44.54 13.42 -10.95
N ARG A 409 -44.17 12.42 -11.77
CA ARG A 409 -43.61 12.64 -13.11
C ARG A 409 -44.72 13.18 -14.03
N SER A 410 -44.43 14.25 -14.76
CA SER A 410 -45.45 15.07 -15.45
C SER A 410 -46.13 14.38 -16.63
N SER A 411 -47.45 14.26 -16.58
CA SER A 411 -48.31 13.92 -17.72
C SER A 411 -48.45 15.09 -18.72
N PRO A 412 -48.74 14.83 -20.01
CA PRO A 412 -49.00 15.89 -20.99
C PRO A 412 -50.31 16.66 -20.70
N PRO A 413 -50.41 17.94 -21.11
CA PRO A 413 -51.50 18.83 -20.69
C PRO A 413 -52.79 18.67 -21.53
N PRO A 414 -53.98 18.79 -20.90
CA PRO A 414 -55.25 19.04 -21.60
C PRO A 414 -55.38 20.51 -22.04
N PRO A 415 -56.30 20.83 -22.98
CA PRO A 415 -56.48 22.20 -23.49
C PRO A 415 -57.11 23.16 -22.46
N PRO A 416 -56.82 24.47 -22.51
CA PRO A 416 -57.29 25.44 -21.54
C PRO A 416 -58.72 25.95 -21.82
N SER A 417 -59.47 26.23 -20.75
CA SER A 417 -60.63 27.12 -20.73
C SER A 417 -60.81 27.71 -19.31
N PRO A 418 -61.42 28.91 -19.15
CA PRO A 418 -60.77 29.90 -18.29
C PRO A 418 -61.59 30.43 -17.10
N LEU A 419 -60.84 31.04 -16.16
CA LEU A 419 -61.19 32.17 -15.30
C LEU A 419 -62.25 32.03 -14.17
N SER A 420 -61.85 32.51 -12.99
CA SER A 420 -62.68 33.18 -11.97
C SER A 420 -63.69 32.31 -11.17
N THR A 421 -64.07 32.62 -9.91
CA THR A 421 -63.74 33.73 -8.99
C THR A 421 -63.76 33.26 -7.52
N THR A 422 -63.10 33.99 -6.62
CA THR A 422 -63.29 33.95 -5.14
C THR A 422 -64.54 34.72 -4.69
N PRO A 423 -64.89 34.81 -3.39
CA PRO A 423 -65.04 33.84 -2.28
C PRO A 423 -66.52 33.94 -1.75
N PRO A 424 -66.92 33.98 -0.44
CA PRO A 424 -66.37 33.50 0.85
C PRO A 424 -67.36 32.77 1.82
N ARG A 425 -66.76 32.04 2.80
CA ARG A 425 -67.21 31.83 4.22
C ARG A 425 -68.48 31.02 4.62
N THR A 426 -68.38 30.52 5.87
CA THR A 426 -69.41 30.15 6.88
C THR A 426 -70.13 28.78 6.87
N SER A 427 -69.71 27.93 7.83
CA SER A 427 -70.50 27.17 8.84
C SER A 427 -71.41 25.98 8.49
N SER A 428 -71.32 24.95 9.36
CA SER A 428 -72.39 23.98 9.75
C SER A 428 -72.75 22.89 8.72
N THR A 429 -73.27 21.67 9.05
CA THR A 429 -73.40 20.89 10.30
C THR A 429 -73.91 19.46 9.96
N MET A 430 -73.55 18.44 10.77
CA MET A 430 -74.28 17.15 10.95
C MET A 430 -74.48 16.24 9.69
N ALA A 431 -74.76 14.93 9.78
CA ALA A 431 -74.46 13.87 10.77
C ALA A 431 -74.79 12.48 10.16
N ASP A 432 -74.17 11.41 10.68
CA ASP A 432 -74.73 10.07 11.02
C ASP A 432 -75.50 9.21 9.96
N SER A 433 -75.65 7.88 10.08
CA SER A 433 -75.26 6.88 11.12
C SER A 433 -75.13 5.45 10.54
N GLU A 434 -74.17 4.68 11.10
CA GLU A 434 -74.21 3.26 11.57
C GLU A 434 -74.87 2.12 10.73
N LEU A 435 -74.52 0.83 10.84
CA LEU A 435 -74.41 -0.13 11.99
C LEU A 435 -73.65 -1.43 11.54
N PRO A 436 -73.31 -2.43 12.39
CA PRO A 436 -73.15 -2.47 13.85
C PRO A 436 -71.83 -3.17 14.37
N THR A 437 -71.73 -3.29 15.71
CA THR A 437 -70.66 -3.83 16.59
C THR A 437 -70.47 -5.38 16.57
N ARG A 438 -69.66 -6.11 17.37
CA ARG A 438 -68.98 -6.01 18.73
C ARG A 438 -67.90 -7.16 18.83
N PRO A 439 -67.12 -7.45 19.92
CA PRO A 439 -66.99 -6.82 21.25
C PRO A 439 -65.56 -6.63 21.85
N LYS A 440 -65.52 -6.15 23.12
CA LYS A 440 -64.38 -6.04 24.06
C LYS A 440 -64.69 -6.80 25.39
N PRO A 441 -63.71 -6.96 26.31
CA PRO A 441 -63.70 -6.26 27.62
C PRO A 441 -62.45 -5.32 27.77
N GLU A 442 -62.32 -4.25 28.59
CA GLU A 442 -62.72 -3.88 29.98
C GLU A 442 -61.73 -4.39 31.07
N GLU A 443 -61.48 -3.78 32.25
CA GLU A 443 -62.06 -2.69 33.10
C GLU A 443 -60.92 -1.95 33.89
N THR A 444 -61.01 -0.76 34.54
CA THR A 444 -61.85 0.47 34.36
C THR A 444 -61.17 1.82 34.77
N PRO A 445 -61.05 2.28 36.06
CA PRO A 445 -61.37 3.71 36.34
C PRO A 445 -60.41 4.54 37.24
N ALA A 446 -60.81 5.80 37.47
CA ALA A 446 -60.14 6.85 38.26
C ALA A 446 -61.03 7.41 39.41
N ALA A 447 -60.49 8.34 40.23
CA ALA A 447 -61.23 9.22 41.15
C ALA A 447 -60.48 10.56 41.34
N ALA A 448 -61.13 11.58 41.92
CA ALA A 448 -60.72 13.00 41.88
C ALA A 448 -60.28 13.62 43.24
N GLU A 449 -60.06 14.94 43.24
CA GLU A 449 -59.52 15.79 44.32
C GLU A 449 -60.41 15.88 45.59
N PRO A 450 -59.88 16.47 46.69
CA PRO A 450 -60.24 17.87 46.94
C PRO A 450 -59.09 18.78 47.45
N ALA A 451 -59.37 20.08 47.48
CA ALA A 451 -58.43 21.18 47.71
C ALA A 451 -57.97 21.42 49.17
N ALA A 452 -56.83 22.09 49.31
CA ALA A 452 -56.46 22.95 50.45
C ALA A 452 -55.44 24.03 49.98
N GLU A 453 -55.32 25.12 50.73
CA GLU A 453 -54.52 26.31 50.38
C GLU A 453 -53.07 26.24 50.90
N GLY A 454 -52.21 27.16 50.43
CA GLY A 454 -51.26 27.84 51.33
C GLY A 454 -49.80 27.37 51.34
N ALA A 455 -49.00 28.00 50.47
CA ALA A 455 -47.59 28.37 50.67
C ALA A 455 -46.46 27.30 50.75
N GLU A 456 -45.34 27.72 50.13
CA GLU A 456 -43.94 27.40 50.47
C GLU A 456 -43.24 26.09 49.99
N GLN A 457 -41.92 26.27 49.83
CA GLN A 457 -40.80 25.32 49.78
C GLN A 457 -40.45 24.53 48.51
N THR A 458 -39.14 24.59 48.25
CA THR A 458 -38.39 23.93 47.18
C THR A 458 -37.98 22.49 47.53
N LYS A 459 -37.45 21.76 46.53
CA LYS A 459 -36.67 20.48 46.57
C LYS A 459 -37.43 19.21 46.14
N SER A 460 -37.31 18.83 44.87
CA SER A 460 -37.63 17.46 44.40
C SER A 460 -36.72 16.93 43.28
N ALA A 461 -36.25 17.78 42.37
CA ALA A 461 -35.58 17.36 41.12
C ALA A 461 -34.25 16.59 41.27
N SER A 462 -33.60 16.60 42.44
CA SER A 462 -32.27 15.99 42.64
C SER A 462 -32.29 14.47 42.94
N LYS A 463 -33.44 13.89 43.33
CA LYS A 463 -33.49 12.49 43.83
C LYS A 463 -33.27 11.40 42.76
N SER A 464 -33.61 11.64 41.49
CA SER A 464 -33.50 10.62 40.43
C SER A 464 -32.05 10.42 39.98
N ALA A 465 -31.32 11.50 39.70
CA ALA A 465 -29.91 11.48 39.33
C ALA A 465 -29.04 10.83 40.42
N ALA A 466 -29.27 11.20 41.69
CA ALA A 466 -28.59 10.61 42.83
C ALA A 466 -28.80 9.07 42.91
N LYS A 467 -30.00 8.57 42.61
CA LYS A 467 -30.31 7.13 42.62
C LYS A 467 -29.59 6.35 41.52
N LYS A 468 -29.36 6.96 40.33
CA LYS A 468 -28.56 6.35 39.26
C LYS A 468 -27.07 6.34 39.62
N ALA A 469 -26.53 7.48 40.05
CA ALA A 469 -25.13 7.58 40.49
C ALA A 469 -24.80 6.62 41.63
N ALA A 470 -25.70 6.47 42.62
CA ALA A 470 -25.54 5.49 43.70
C ALA A 470 -25.51 4.04 43.20
N LYS A 471 -26.31 3.68 42.18
CA LYS A 471 -26.31 2.32 41.59
C LYS A 471 -25.03 2.04 40.80
N GLU A 472 -24.51 3.03 40.08
CA GLU A 472 -23.24 2.91 39.35
C GLU A 472 -22.04 2.88 40.31
N LYS A 473 -22.02 3.73 41.34
CA LYS A 473 -21.03 3.69 42.43
C LYS A 473 -21.04 2.34 43.15
N ALA A 474 -22.20 1.82 43.56
CA ALA A 474 -22.30 0.50 44.19
C ALA A 474 -21.86 -0.65 43.26
N LYS A 475 -22.04 -0.53 41.94
CA LYS A 475 -21.50 -1.50 40.96
C LYS A 475 -19.98 -1.42 40.87
N ALA A 476 -19.41 -0.21 40.87
CA ALA A 476 -17.96 0.01 40.88
C ALA A 476 -17.32 -0.47 42.19
N GLU A 477 -17.91 -0.17 43.35
CA GLU A 477 -17.47 -0.64 44.66
C GLU A 477 -17.54 -2.17 44.77
N LYS A 478 -18.60 -2.81 44.26
CA LYS A 478 -18.71 -4.27 44.25
C LYS A 478 -17.72 -4.93 43.28
N ALA A 479 -17.34 -4.26 42.18
CA ALA A 479 -16.27 -4.70 41.28
C ALA A 479 -14.89 -4.52 41.92
N ALA A 480 -14.63 -3.38 42.59
CA ALA A 480 -13.38 -3.12 43.29
C ALA A 480 -13.19 -4.05 44.50
N ALA A 481 -14.23 -4.31 45.28
CA ALA A 481 -14.22 -5.28 46.38
C ALA A 481 -13.96 -6.69 45.86
N ARG A 482 -14.57 -7.09 44.74
CA ARG A 482 -14.29 -8.37 44.09
C ARG A 482 -12.84 -8.45 43.60
N ALA A 483 -12.32 -7.42 42.94
CA ALA A 483 -10.93 -7.38 42.49
C ALA A 483 -9.93 -7.40 43.66
N ALA A 484 -10.25 -6.72 44.77
CA ALA A 484 -9.47 -6.77 46.01
C ALA A 484 -9.52 -8.16 46.66
N GLN A 485 -10.67 -8.83 46.65
CA GLN A 485 -10.83 -10.20 47.16
C GLN A 485 -10.08 -11.22 46.28
N GLU A 486 -10.15 -11.09 44.95
CA GLU A 486 -9.40 -11.91 44.00
C GLU A 486 -7.87 -11.67 44.15
N LYS A 487 -7.44 -10.42 44.40
CA LYS A 487 -6.04 -10.07 44.66
C LYS A 487 -5.54 -10.57 46.02
N ALA A 488 -6.39 -10.58 47.05
CA ALA A 488 -6.09 -11.16 48.35
C ALA A 488 -6.03 -12.70 48.30
N GLN A 489 -6.92 -13.34 47.53
CA GLN A 489 -6.87 -14.77 47.26
C GLN A 489 -5.63 -15.16 46.45
N ALA A 490 -5.21 -14.34 45.48
CA ALA A 490 -3.95 -14.53 44.77
C ALA A 490 -2.74 -14.46 45.73
N ALA A 491 -2.65 -13.41 46.55
CA ALA A 491 -1.56 -13.27 47.53
C ALA A 491 -1.51 -14.45 48.55
N ALA A 492 -2.67 -14.96 48.98
CA ALA A 492 -2.75 -16.13 49.85
C ALA A 492 -2.41 -17.47 49.15
N ALA A 493 -2.57 -17.54 47.83
CA ALA A 493 -2.18 -18.69 47.01
C ALA A 493 -0.69 -18.68 46.65
N ASP A 494 -0.11 -17.50 46.40
CA ASP A 494 1.33 -17.31 46.16
C ASP A 494 2.15 -17.65 47.42
N ALA A 495 1.61 -17.37 48.61
CA ALA A 495 2.23 -17.70 49.88
C ALA A 495 2.32 -19.22 50.18
N ASN A 496 1.64 -20.06 49.41
CA ASN A 496 1.60 -21.52 49.56
C ASN A 496 2.04 -22.27 48.27
N ASP A 497 2.81 -21.62 47.38
CA ASP A 497 3.30 -22.25 46.15
C ASP A 497 4.63 -22.99 46.36
N THR A 498 4.56 -24.32 46.46
CA THR A 498 5.71 -25.22 46.61
C THR A 498 6.59 -25.34 45.36
N ALA A 499 6.17 -24.81 44.21
CA ALA A 499 6.86 -24.96 42.93
C ALA A 499 7.49 -23.65 42.42
N LYS A 500 7.49 -22.59 43.23
CA LYS A 500 7.80 -21.21 42.78
C LYS A 500 9.11 -21.07 42.00
N ASP A 501 10.17 -21.77 42.40
CA ASP A 501 11.49 -21.68 41.76
C ASP A 501 11.64 -22.60 40.53
N LEU A 502 10.58 -23.33 40.16
CA LEU A 502 10.54 -24.26 39.02
C LEU A 502 9.85 -23.67 37.78
N TYR A 503 9.27 -22.48 37.89
CA TYR A 503 8.61 -21.81 36.76
C TYR A 503 8.66 -20.27 36.88
N GLY A 504 8.22 -19.59 35.82
CA GLY A 504 8.17 -18.13 35.77
C GLY A 504 9.10 -17.58 34.68
N LYS A 505 9.72 -16.42 34.93
CA LYS A 505 10.81 -15.94 34.06
C LYS A 505 12.06 -16.81 34.25
N LEU A 506 12.87 -16.95 33.20
CA LEU A 506 14.19 -17.56 33.33
C LEU A 506 15.03 -16.76 34.34
N PRO A 507 15.67 -17.39 35.34
CA PRO A 507 16.60 -16.71 36.23
C PRO A 507 17.81 -16.13 35.49
N GLU A 508 18.34 -15.02 35.98
CA GLU A 508 19.59 -14.44 35.49
C GLU A 508 20.78 -15.22 36.07
N THR A 509 21.17 -16.30 35.41
CA THR A 509 22.35 -17.13 35.72
C THR A 509 23.39 -17.03 34.61
N GLU A 510 24.69 -17.02 34.96
CA GLU A 510 25.77 -16.81 34.00
C GLU A 510 25.98 -17.98 33.02
N ASP A 511 25.55 -19.20 33.39
CA ASP A 511 25.55 -20.39 32.51
C ASP A 511 24.20 -20.62 31.82
N ALA A 512 24.22 -20.76 30.50
CA ALA A 512 23.10 -21.26 29.72
C ALA A 512 23.05 -22.80 29.77
N LEU A 513 21.96 -23.37 30.30
CA LEU A 513 21.79 -24.82 30.38
C LEU A 513 21.79 -25.47 28.99
N ALA A 514 22.57 -26.54 28.83
CA ALA A 514 22.64 -27.32 27.59
C ALA A 514 21.25 -27.87 27.22
N ALA A 515 20.79 -27.56 26.01
CA ALA A 515 19.46 -27.89 25.54
C ALA A 515 19.51 -28.87 24.36
N THR A 516 18.81 -30.00 24.50
CA THR A 516 18.63 -31.04 23.47
C THR A 516 17.75 -30.51 22.34
N ARG A 517 18.10 -30.82 21.09
CA ARG A 517 17.28 -30.51 19.90
C ARG A 517 16.25 -31.59 19.67
N PHE A 518 15.12 -31.26 19.05
CA PHE A 518 14.08 -32.24 18.72
C PHE A 518 14.60 -33.33 17.76
N THR A 519 15.55 -32.99 16.89
CA THR A 519 16.26 -33.93 16.00
C THR A 519 17.14 -34.95 16.73
N GLU A 520 17.44 -34.74 18.01
CA GLU A 520 18.28 -35.62 18.85
C GLU A 520 17.43 -36.52 19.76
N ILE A 521 16.13 -36.21 19.93
CA ILE A 521 15.24 -36.96 20.82
C ILE A 521 14.78 -38.26 20.15
N GLY A 522 15.02 -39.38 20.83
CA GLY A 522 14.70 -40.73 20.39
C GLY A 522 14.75 -41.70 21.57
N ASP A 523 14.69 -43.01 21.29
CA ASP A 523 14.56 -44.06 22.30
C ASP A 523 15.65 -44.02 23.38
N ASP A 524 16.88 -43.63 23.05
CA ASP A 524 17.98 -43.45 24.01
C ASP A 524 17.70 -42.38 25.07
N HIS A 525 16.73 -41.50 24.87
CA HIS A 525 16.32 -40.49 25.84
C HIS A 525 15.19 -40.95 26.77
N TYR A 526 14.61 -42.14 26.54
CA TYR A 526 13.51 -42.67 27.35
C TYR A 526 13.88 -42.73 28.85
N GLU A 527 12.98 -42.20 29.68
CA GLU A 527 13.10 -42.00 31.14
C GLU A 527 14.24 -41.09 31.62
N LYS A 528 15.04 -40.50 30.72
CA LYS A 528 16.04 -39.48 31.07
C LYS A 528 15.39 -38.10 31.21
N GLU A 529 15.93 -37.28 32.10
CA GLU A 529 15.61 -35.85 32.15
C GLU A 529 16.42 -35.10 31.08
N ILE A 530 15.75 -34.28 30.29
CA ILE A 530 16.35 -33.39 29.29
C ILE A 530 15.86 -31.95 29.49
N THR A 531 16.60 -30.99 28.96
CA THR A 531 16.13 -29.61 28.79
C THR A 531 15.99 -29.30 27.32
N VAL A 532 14.89 -28.66 26.91
CA VAL A 532 14.64 -28.21 25.54
C VAL A 532 14.29 -26.73 25.52
N VAL A 533 14.69 -26.02 24.47
CA VAL A 533 14.28 -24.63 24.19
C VAL A 533 13.44 -24.61 22.93
N ALA A 534 12.18 -24.20 23.06
CA ALA A 534 11.17 -24.30 22.00
C ALA A 534 10.14 -23.18 22.07
N ARG A 535 9.36 -23.01 20.99
CA ARG A 535 8.16 -22.17 21.00
C ARG A 535 6.96 -22.94 21.53
N VAL A 536 6.06 -22.26 22.24
CA VAL A 536 4.72 -22.78 22.56
C VAL A 536 3.87 -22.75 21.29
N ASP A 537 3.63 -23.89 20.66
CA ASP A 537 2.70 -24.02 19.51
C ASP A 537 1.24 -23.93 19.96
N ASN A 538 0.95 -24.51 21.13
CA ASN A 538 -0.36 -24.50 21.77
C ASN A 538 -0.20 -24.73 23.29
N ALA A 539 -1.10 -24.17 24.09
CA ALA A 539 -1.17 -24.40 25.53
C ALA A 539 -2.64 -24.64 25.94
N ARG A 540 -2.90 -25.69 26.73
CA ARG A 540 -4.25 -26.02 27.23
C ARG A 540 -4.23 -26.52 28.67
N VAL A 541 -5.09 -25.96 29.52
CA VAL A 541 -5.40 -26.51 30.84
C VAL A 541 -6.53 -27.53 30.69
N GLN A 542 -6.27 -28.80 31.04
CA GLN A 542 -7.30 -29.85 31.05
C GLN A 542 -8.03 -29.90 32.41
N SER A 543 -7.32 -29.60 33.49
CA SER A 543 -7.90 -29.44 34.84
C SER A 543 -6.93 -28.68 35.76
N ALA A 544 -7.36 -28.33 36.98
CA ALA A 544 -6.49 -27.82 38.03
C ALA A 544 -5.39 -28.80 38.52
N LYS A 545 -5.29 -30.00 37.91
CA LYS A 545 -4.25 -31.01 38.14
C LYS A 545 -3.50 -31.43 36.86
N LEU A 546 -3.85 -30.91 35.67
CA LEU A 546 -3.29 -31.37 34.40
C LEU A 546 -3.35 -30.27 33.32
N ALA A 547 -2.22 -29.99 32.68
CA ALA A 547 -2.15 -29.15 31.48
C ALA A 547 -1.20 -29.77 30.45
N PHE A 548 -1.35 -29.35 29.19
CA PHE A 548 -0.53 -29.77 28.06
C PHE A 548 0.02 -28.57 27.31
N LEU A 549 1.28 -28.67 26.89
CA LEU A 549 1.88 -27.85 25.85
C LEU A 549 2.07 -28.68 24.60
N MET A 550 1.91 -28.06 23.43
CA MET A 550 2.59 -28.49 22.23
C MET A 550 3.78 -27.56 22.02
N LEU A 551 4.98 -28.10 21.95
CA LEU A 551 6.22 -27.35 21.74
C LEU A 551 6.64 -27.49 20.27
N ARG A 552 7.13 -26.40 19.66
CA ARG A 552 7.61 -26.35 18.26
C ARG A 552 9.06 -25.86 18.19
N GLN A 553 9.91 -26.60 17.48
CA GLN A 553 11.30 -26.25 17.19
C GLN A 553 11.56 -26.52 15.70
N GLN A 554 11.90 -25.48 14.91
CA GLN A 554 12.14 -25.59 13.46
C GLN A 554 11.05 -26.35 12.67
N GLY A 555 9.78 -26.09 13.00
CA GLY A 555 8.61 -26.79 12.42
C GLY A 555 8.23 -28.07 13.17
N GLN A 556 9.19 -28.88 13.60
CA GLN A 556 8.94 -30.12 14.35
C GLN A 556 8.18 -29.86 15.66
N LYS A 557 7.22 -30.74 15.98
CA LYS A 557 6.34 -30.63 17.16
C LYS A 557 6.50 -31.79 18.14
N LEU A 558 6.47 -31.49 19.43
CA LEU A 558 6.61 -32.43 20.55
C LEU A 558 5.63 -32.07 21.68
N GLN A 559 4.88 -33.03 22.21
CA GLN A 559 4.01 -32.80 23.36
C GLN A 559 4.82 -32.70 24.66
N ALA A 560 4.42 -31.79 25.54
CA ALA A 560 4.85 -31.79 26.92
C ALA A 560 3.63 -31.75 27.87
N VAL A 561 3.70 -32.50 28.95
CA VAL A 561 2.60 -32.75 29.90
C VAL A 561 3.02 -32.29 31.28
N ILE A 562 2.17 -31.55 31.99
CA ILE A 562 2.39 -31.19 33.39
C ILE A 562 1.20 -31.64 34.25
N ALA A 563 1.50 -32.44 35.27
CA ALA A 563 0.51 -33.05 36.16
C ALA A 563 0.84 -32.77 37.64
N ALA A 564 -0.18 -32.69 38.49
CA ALA A 564 -0.01 -32.38 39.91
C ALA A 564 0.57 -33.56 40.70
N ALA A 565 1.86 -33.48 41.02
CA ALA A 565 2.60 -34.35 41.92
C ALA A 565 3.75 -33.52 42.53
N GLU A 566 4.16 -33.79 43.77
CA GLU A 566 5.22 -32.99 44.41
C GLU A 566 6.52 -32.98 43.58
N PRO A 567 7.19 -31.82 43.43
CA PRO A 567 6.87 -30.49 43.96
C PRO A 567 5.86 -29.65 43.15
N ILE A 568 5.41 -30.11 41.98
CA ILE A 568 4.60 -29.38 40.98
C ILE A 568 3.25 -28.93 41.56
N SER A 569 3.07 -27.61 41.67
CA SER A 569 1.88 -26.99 42.24
C SER A 569 0.76 -26.75 41.21
N ARG A 570 -0.44 -26.42 41.70
CA ARG A 570 -1.56 -26.03 40.82
C ARG A 570 -1.31 -24.67 40.15
N GLN A 571 -0.54 -23.81 40.81
CA GLN A 571 -0.11 -22.50 40.33
C GLN A 571 0.83 -22.68 39.12
N MET A 572 1.83 -23.56 39.23
CA MET A 572 2.70 -23.95 38.11
C MET A 572 1.92 -24.52 36.92
N ILE A 573 0.94 -25.41 37.16
CA ILE A 573 0.08 -25.98 36.09
C ILE A 573 -0.75 -24.89 35.41
N LYS A 574 -1.34 -23.97 36.18
CA LYS A 574 -2.12 -22.83 35.67
C LYS A 574 -1.25 -21.87 34.86
N TYR A 575 -0.04 -21.58 35.31
CA TYR A 575 0.94 -20.79 34.57
C TYR A 575 1.29 -21.45 33.24
N THR A 576 1.68 -22.72 33.29
CA THR A 576 2.10 -23.51 32.12
C THR A 576 1.01 -23.56 31.05
N GLY A 577 -0.21 -23.95 31.43
CA GLY A 577 -1.35 -23.98 30.49
C GLY A 577 -1.92 -22.61 30.11
N GLY A 578 -1.36 -21.52 30.63
CA GLY A 578 -1.74 -20.13 30.34
C GLY A 578 -0.66 -19.33 29.59
N LEU A 579 0.42 -19.97 29.13
CA LEU A 579 1.49 -19.32 28.36
C LEU A 579 0.96 -18.81 27.00
N ASN A 580 1.31 -17.56 26.63
CA ASN A 580 0.93 -16.99 25.33
C ASN A 580 1.52 -17.83 24.19
N VAL A 581 0.69 -18.15 23.19
CA VAL A 581 1.11 -18.90 22.00
C VAL A 581 2.25 -18.16 21.28
N ASN A 582 3.18 -18.96 20.74
CA ASN A 582 4.42 -18.57 20.09
C ASN A 582 5.54 -18.00 20.98
N SER A 583 5.33 -17.89 22.30
CA SER A 583 6.39 -17.56 23.27
C SER A 583 7.52 -18.59 23.25
N ILE A 584 8.76 -18.15 23.52
CA ILE A 584 9.93 -19.03 23.64
C ILE A 584 10.12 -19.40 25.12
N VAL A 585 10.16 -20.71 25.39
CA VAL A 585 10.30 -21.28 26.73
C VAL A 585 11.44 -22.29 26.80
N GLN A 586 12.05 -22.38 27.98
CA GLN A 586 12.92 -23.48 28.38
C GLN A 586 12.10 -24.46 29.21
N VAL A 587 12.05 -25.73 28.80
CA VAL A 587 11.32 -26.80 29.49
C VAL A 587 12.33 -27.89 29.88
N THR A 588 12.42 -28.18 31.17
CA THR A 588 13.15 -29.35 31.70
C THR A 588 12.14 -30.41 32.11
N GLY A 589 12.36 -31.67 31.75
CA GLY A 589 11.45 -32.76 32.11
C GLY A 589 11.91 -34.13 31.62
N ILE A 590 11.19 -35.16 32.05
CA ILE A 590 11.51 -36.56 31.79
C ILE A 590 10.84 -37.01 30.49
N VAL A 591 11.59 -37.60 29.54
CA VAL A 591 11.01 -38.15 28.32
C VAL A 591 10.27 -39.45 28.63
N LYS A 592 9.02 -39.56 28.18
CA LYS A 592 8.19 -40.77 28.25
C LYS A 592 7.64 -41.12 26.86
N LYS A 593 7.15 -42.35 26.73
CA LYS A 593 6.40 -42.81 25.55
C LYS A 593 4.90 -42.75 25.86
N PRO A 594 4.08 -42.07 25.04
CA PRO A 594 2.64 -42.02 25.24
C PRO A 594 2.01 -43.38 24.90
N ALA A 595 0.91 -43.73 25.57
CA ALA A 595 0.22 -45.01 25.34
C ALA A 595 -0.42 -45.14 23.95
N VAL A 596 -0.63 -44.01 23.26
CA VAL A 596 -1.08 -43.92 21.85
C VAL A 596 -0.22 -42.83 21.18
N PRO A 597 0.34 -43.06 19.98
CA PRO A 597 1.12 -42.05 19.27
C PRO A 597 0.34 -40.75 19.04
N ILE A 598 0.98 -39.63 19.32
CA ILE A 598 0.35 -38.30 19.33
C ILE A 598 0.28 -37.76 17.91
N SER A 599 -0.87 -37.89 17.26
CA SER A 599 -1.09 -37.53 15.85
C SER A 599 -0.88 -36.05 15.50
N SER A 600 -0.86 -35.15 16.51
CA SER A 600 -0.59 -33.72 16.35
C SER A 600 0.87 -33.32 16.62
N ALA A 601 1.75 -34.28 16.89
CA ALA A 601 3.18 -34.08 17.10
C ALA A 601 4.00 -34.78 16.01
N SER A 602 5.05 -34.13 15.51
CA SER A 602 6.03 -34.76 14.60
C SER A 602 6.80 -35.88 15.32
N LEU A 603 7.12 -35.67 16.60
CA LEU A 603 7.69 -36.69 17.50
C LEU A 603 6.57 -37.47 18.20
N SER A 604 5.68 -38.09 17.42
CA SER A 604 4.44 -38.73 17.92
C SER A 604 4.63 -39.83 18.98
N ASN A 605 5.80 -40.49 18.98
CA ASN A 605 6.14 -41.59 19.90
C ASN A 605 6.78 -41.13 21.23
N HIS A 606 6.93 -39.82 21.47
CA HIS A 606 7.57 -39.27 22.66
C HIS A 606 6.80 -38.08 23.24
N GLU A 607 6.88 -37.89 24.55
CA GLU A 607 6.40 -36.69 25.25
C GLU A 607 7.29 -36.34 26.46
N ILE A 608 7.35 -35.06 26.83
CA ILE A 608 8.12 -34.58 27.99
C ILE A 608 7.20 -34.39 29.20
N HIS A 609 7.46 -35.09 30.31
CA HIS A 609 6.79 -34.86 31.59
C HIS A 609 7.52 -33.74 32.33
N ILE A 610 6.91 -32.55 32.35
CA ILE A 610 7.55 -31.28 32.76
C ILE A 610 7.91 -31.30 34.24
N ARG A 611 9.16 -30.94 34.54
CA ARG A 611 9.70 -30.68 35.89
C ARG A 611 10.00 -29.20 36.14
N LYS A 612 10.37 -28.44 35.10
CA LYS A 612 10.59 -26.98 35.15
C LYS A 612 10.13 -26.32 33.85
N VAL A 613 9.62 -25.09 33.90
CA VAL A 613 9.22 -24.32 32.70
C VAL A 613 9.41 -22.82 32.87
N TYR A 614 10.41 -22.27 32.19
CA TYR A 614 10.79 -20.86 32.27
C TYR A 614 10.53 -20.12 30.96
N MET A 615 10.07 -18.88 31.07
CA MET A 615 9.90 -17.95 29.95
C MET A 615 11.24 -17.31 29.59
N ILE A 616 11.66 -17.50 28.33
CA ILE A 616 12.81 -16.79 27.74
C ILE A 616 12.32 -15.52 27.03
N SER A 617 11.25 -15.63 26.23
CA SER A 617 10.69 -14.50 25.48
C SER A 617 9.19 -14.66 25.33
N GLU A 618 8.43 -13.79 25.99
CA GLU A 618 6.97 -13.77 25.93
C GLU A 618 6.48 -13.20 24.60
N ALA A 619 5.60 -13.92 23.92
CA ALA A 619 4.90 -13.43 22.74
C ALA A 619 3.65 -12.61 23.14
N ALA A 620 3.23 -11.69 22.28
CA ALA A 620 2.00 -10.93 22.48
C ALA A 620 0.77 -11.87 22.49
N GLN A 621 -0.17 -11.61 23.40
CA GLN A 621 -1.38 -12.42 23.59
C GLN A 621 -2.24 -12.57 22.32
N MET A 622 -2.22 -11.55 21.44
CA MET A 622 -2.82 -11.62 20.11
C MET A 622 -1.72 -11.42 19.05
N LEU A 623 -1.58 -12.41 18.18
CA LEU A 623 -0.71 -12.36 17.00
C LEU A 623 -1.57 -12.04 15.76
N PRO A 624 -1.02 -11.35 14.74
CA PRO A 624 -1.77 -10.98 13.54
C PRO A 624 -2.20 -12.19 12.69
N MET A 625 -1.54 -13.34 12.86
CA MET A 625 -2.05 -14.67 12.48
C MET A 625 -1.44 -15.74 13.38
N GLN A 626 -2.07 -16.91 13.50
CA GLN A 626 -1.47 -18.05 14.20
C GLN A 626 -0.71 -18.94 13.21
N VAL A 627 0.46 -19.46 13.61
CA VAL A 627 1.27 -20.34 12.76
C VAL A 627 0.49 -21.60 12.37
N LYS A 628 -0.29 -22.17 13.30
CA LYS A 628 -1.18 -23.33 13.05
C LYS A 628 -2.13 -23.12 11.85
N ASP A 629 -2.65 -21.89 11.68
CA ASP A 629 -3.64 -21.58 10.66
C ASP A 629 -2.97 -21.51 9.27
N ALA A 630 -1.67 -21.22 9.25
CA ALA A 630 -0.81 -21.15 8.07
C ALA A 630 -0.07 -22.48 7.74
N GLU A 631 -0.18 -23.55 8.54
CA GLU A 631 0.43 -24.86 8.18
C GLU A 631 -0.22 -25.46 6.92
N ARG A 632 -1.54 -25.22 6.73
CA ARG A 632 -2.30 -25.51 5.50
C ARG A 632 -1.78 -24.63 4.34
N PRO A 633 -1.89 -25.04 3.06
CA PRO A 633 -1.54 -24.18 1.93
C PRO A 633 -2.41 -22.90 1.87
N PRO A 634 -1.95 -21.82 1.20
CA PRO A 634 -2.85 -20.73 0.79
C PRO A 634 -3.81 -21.23 -0.31
N PRO A 635 -4.95 -20.54 -0.54
CA PRO A 635 -5.87 -20.90 -1.60
C PRO A 635 -5.25 -20.66 -2.99
N GLU A 636 -5.77 -21.37 -3.99
CA GLU A 636 -5.38 -21.25 -5.40
C GLU A 636 -5.97 -19.98 -6.04
N THR A 637 -7.10 -19.49 -5.51
CA THR A 637 -7.75 -18.21 -5.81
C THR A 637 -7.06 -17.03 -5.13
N SER A 638 -6.99 -15.90 -5.84
CA SER A 638 -6.44 -14.63 -5.33
C SER A 638 -7.51 -13.67 -4.77
N GLU A 639 -8.74 -14.13 -4.58
CA GLU A 639 -9.86 -13.32 -4.11
C GLU A 639 -9.78 -13.07 -2.59
N GLU A 640 -10.07 -11.85 -2.12
CA GLU A 640 -10.14 -11.53 -0.68
C GLU A 640 -11.47 -12.02 -0.08
N GLY A 641 -11.65 -13.35 0.01
CA GLY A 641 -12.81 -14.00 0.61
C GLY A 641 -12.59 -14.49 2.05
N ASN A 642 -13.69 -14.73 2.78
CA ASN A 642 -13.69 -15.57 3.98
C ASN A 642 -13.64 -17.06 3.56
N GLU A 643 -12.60 -17.45 2.84
CA GLU A 643 -12.42 -18.85 2.45
C GLU A 643 -12.15 -19.71 3.70
N VAL A 644 -12.94 -20.77 3.83
CA VAL A 644 -12.85 -21.77 4.89
C VAL A 644 -12.58 -23.14 4.26
N ASP A 645 -11.89 -24.01 4.98
CA ASP A 645 -11.74 -25.40 4.55
C ASP A 645 -13.04 -26.21 4.77
N ALA A 646 -12.99 -27.51 4.44
CA ALA A 646 -14.14 -28.41 4.56
C ALA A 646 -14.68 -28.55 6.00
N ASP A 647 -13.87 -28.23 7.01
CA ASP A 647 -14.23 -28.24 8.43
C ASP A 647 -14.70 -26.85 8.94
N GLY A 648 -14.74 -25.84 8.06
CA GLY A 648 -15.19 -24.49 8.37
C GLY A 648 -14.12 -23.57 9.00
N ALA A 649 -12.84 -23.96 8.99
CA ALA A 649 -11.76 -23.18 9.57
C ALA A 649 -11.14 -22.18 8.55
N PRO A 650 -11.00 -20.88 8.88
CA PRO A 650 -10.50 -19.87 7.93
C PRO A 650 -9.12 -20.19 7.35
N ILE A 651 -8.94 -20.03 6.04
CA ILE A 651 -7.67 -20.26 5.34
C ILE A 651 -6.88 -18.95 5.26
N VAL A 652 -5.60 -18.97 5.62
CA VAL A 652 -4.75 -17.77 5.55
C VAL A 652 -4.27 -17.53 4.11
N THR A 653 -4.73 -16.45 3.49
CA THR A 653 -4.36 -16.06 2.12
C THR A 653 -2.87 -15.78 1.95
N LEU A 654 -2.34 -15.96 0.74
CA LEU A 654 -0.92 -15.68 0.44
C LEU A 654 -0.54 -14.22 0.78
N LYS A 655 -1.43 -13.26 0.55
CA LYS A 655 -1.21 -11.86 0.91
C LYS A 655 -0.99 -11.70 2.43
N THR A 656 -1.90 -12.24 3.25
CA THR A 656 -1.80 -12.15 4.72
C THR A 656 -0.55 -12.83 5.27
N ARG A 657 -0.12 -13.95 4.66
CA ARG A 657 1.15 -14.62 4.97
C ARG A 657 2.35 -13.74 4.70
N LEU A 658 2.45 -13.16 3.50
CA LEU A 658 3.58 -12.31 3.12
C LEU A 658 3.62 -11.01 3.91
N ASP A 659 2.46 -10.41 4.20
CA ASP A 659 2.36 -9.24 5.09
C ASP A 659 2.83 -9.55 6.54
N ASN A 660 2.85 -10.83 6.92
CA ASN A 660 3.30 -11.34 8.22
C ASN A 660 4.42 -12.39 8.09
N ARG A 661 5.30 -12.27 7.07
CA ARG A 661 6.20 -13.37 6.62
C ARG A 661 7.05 -14.00 7.72
N VAL A 662 7.45 -13.24 8.74
CA VAL A 662 8.22 -13.75 9.90
C VAL A 662 7.44 -14.80 10.72
N LEU A 663 6.10 -14.80 10.71
CA LEU A 663 5.27 -15.86 11.31
C LEU A 663 5.04 -17.03 10.34
N ASP A 664 4.83 -16.75 9.05
CA ASP A 664 4.65 -17.76 8.00
C ASP A 664 5.87 -18.68 7.88
N LEU A 665 7.08 -18.10 7.96
CA LEU A 665 8.36 -18.81 7.98
C LEU A 665 8.55 -19.75 9.19
N GLN A 666 7.65 -19.74 10.17
CA GLN A 666 7.71 -20.63 11.35
C GLN A 666 6.85 -21.91 11.21
N THR A 667 6.16 -22.07 10.07
CA THR A 667 5.44 -23.30 9.66
C THR A 667 6.42 -24.42 9.29
N GLU A 668 6.00 -25.68 9.46
CA GLU A 668 6.81 -26.85 9.04
C GLU A 668 7.07 -26.80 7.52
N THR A 669 6.04 -26.43 6.75
CA THR A 669 6.09 -26.29 5.29
C THR A 669 7.10 -25.22 4.84
N SER A 670 7.08 -24.02 5.43
CA SER A 670 8.00 -22.94 5.00
C SER A 670 9.44 -23.23 5.41
N GLN A 671 9.67 -23.82 6.60
CA GLN A 671 11.00 -24.27 7.03
C GLN A 671 11.60 -25.26 6.01
N ALA A 672 10.82 -26.27 5.61
CA ALA A 672 11.22 -27.25 4.60
C ALA A 672 11.54 -26.61 3.24
N ILE A 673 10.71 -25.67 2.75
CA ILE A 673 10.97 -24.93 1.50
C ILE A 673 12.27 -24.12 1.61
N THR A 674 12.54 -23.46 2.73
CA THR A 674 13.78 -22.69 2.91
C THR A 674 15.04 -23.56 2.96
N TRP A 675 14.95 -24.78 3.51
CA TRP A 675 16.06 -25.73 3.48
C TRP A 675 16.36 -26.21 2.04
N ILE A 676 15.33 -26.54 1.25
CA ILE A 676 15.51 -26.91 -0.16
C ILE A 676 16.03 -25.72 -0.99
N SER A 677 15.58 -24.50 -0.69
CA SER A 677 16.10 -23.28 -1.29
C SER A 677 17.58 -23.05 -0.97
N SER A 678 18.05 -23.42 0.22
CA SER A 678 19.48 -23.43 0.56
C SER A 678 20.22 -24.54 -0.20
N GLY A 679 19.63 -25.74 -0.25
CA GLY A 679 20.19 -26.91 -0.94
C GLY A 679 20.41 -26.70 -2.44
N VAL A 680 19.53 -25.95 -3.13
CA VAL A 680 19.74 -25.59 -4.55
C VAL A 680 21.02 -24.75 -4.73
N ALA A 681 21.25 -23.74 -3.87
CA ALA A 681 22.46 -22.92 -3.93
C ALA A 681 23.72 -23.71 -3.52
N GLU A 682 23.62 -24.54 -2.49
CA GLU A 682 24.69 -25.42 -2.01
C GLU A 682 25.13 -26.41 -3.10
N LEU A 683 24.18 -27.13 -3.71
CA LEU A 683 24.46 -28.14 -4.73
C LEU A 683 24.99 -27.53 -6.04
N PHE A 684 24.49 -26.34 -6.42
CA PHE A 684 25.08 -25.58 -7.52
C PHE A 684 26.54 -25.23 -7.23
N ALA A 685 26.83 -24.59 -6.09
CA ALA A 685 28.20 -24.24 -5.72
C ALA A 685 29.11 -25.48 -5.55
N GLU A 686 28.60 -26.58 -5.00
CA GLU A 686 29.31 -27.85 -4.88
C GLU A 686 29.76 -28.39 -6.24
N TYR A 687 28.86 -28.42 -7.23
CA TYR A 687 29.17 -28.90 -8.58
C TYR A 687 30.13 -27.95 -9.31
N MET A 688 29.91 -26.64 -9.22
CA MET A 688 30.78 -25.64 -9.86
C MET A 688 32.20 -25.68 -9.28
N ILE A 689 32.36 -25.78 -7.95
CA ILE A 689 33.68 -25.90 -7.30
C ILE A 689 34.35 -27.23 -7.68
N LYS A 690 33.62 -28.36 -7.67
CA LYS A 690 34.16 -29.68 -8.05
C LYS A 690 34.61 -29.76 -9.51
N SER A 691 34.03 -28.96 -10.39
CA SER A 691 34.41 -28.83 -11.80
C SER A 691 35.48 -27.74 -12.06
N GLY A 692 36.11 -27.22 -11.01
CA GLY A 692 37.22 -26.25 -11.11
C GLY A 692 36.79 -24.81 -11.43
N SER A 693 35.51 -24.49 -11.31
CA SER A 693 34.99 -23.15 -11.56
C SER A 693 35.38 -22.18 -10.45
N ARG A 694 35.80 -20.96 -10.81
CA ARG A 694 36.12 -19.90 -9.84
C ARG A 694 34.83 -19.19 -9.41
N TRP A 695 34.59 -19.09 -8.10
CA TRP A 695 33.49 -18.28 -7.56
C TRP A 695 33.87 -16.80 -7.67
N ILE A 696 33.10 -16.03 -8.46
CA ILE A 696 33.28 -14.59 -8.64
C ILE A 696 32.14 -13.80 -8.00
N PHE A 697 32.38 -12.52 -7.71
CA PHE A 697 31.41 -11.60 -7.12
C PHE A 697 31.42 -10.30 -7.94
N THR A 698 30.37 -10.04 -8.71
CA THR A 698 30.31 -8.94 -9.68
C THR A 698 29.51 -7.75 -9.14
N PRO A 699 29.87 -6.49 -9.48
CA PRO A 699 29.18 -5.33 -8.94
C PRO A 699 27.75 -5.23 -9.48
N LYS A 700 26.79 -4.99 -8.59
CA LYS A 700 25.36 -4.85 -8.95
C LYS A 700 24.92 -3.40 -9.20
N LEU A 701 25.84 -2.45 -9.06
CA LEU A 701 25.67 -1.05 -9.46
C LEU A 701 26.54 -0.80 -10.69
N VAL A 702 25.91 -0.62 -11.85
CA VAL A 702 26.57 -0.40 -13.15
C VAL A 702 26.44 1.06 -13.60
N GLY A 703 27.36 1.53 -14.43
CA GLY A 703 27.39 2.94 -14.87
C GLY A 703 26.28 3.33 -15.86
N ALA A 704 25.77 2.36 -16.63
CA ALA A 704 24.78 2.56 -17.69
C ALA A 704 23.85 1.33 -17.79
N ALA A 705 22.77 1.44 -18.56
CA ALA A 705 21.91 0.31 -18.89
C ALA A 705 22.63 -0.64 -19.87
N THR A 706 23.10 -1.78 -19.38
CA THR A 706 23.96 -2.73 -20.11
C THR A 706 23.22 -3.65 -21.09
N GLU A 707 21.90 -3.80 -20.93
CA GLU A 707 21.05 -4.66 -21.76
C GLU A 707 19.95 -3.80 -22.39
N GLY A 708 20.29 -3.13 -23.50
CA GLY A 708 19.38 -2.18 -24.15
C GLY A 708 18.13 -2.86 -24.72
N GLY A 709 16.99 -2.66 -24.05
CA GLY A 709 15.68 -3.18 -24.47
C GLY A 709 14.67 -3.34 -23.33
N SER A 710 15.14 -3.45 -22.09
CA SER A 710 14.33 -3.69 -20.89
C SER A 710 14.43 -2.56 -19.86
N ASN A 711 13.44 -2.47 -18.96
CA ASN A 711 13.45 -1.49 -17.87
C ASN A 711 14.55 -1.82 -16.84
N VAL A 712 15.38 -0.83 -16.52
CA VAL A 712 16.39 -0.87 -15.45
C VAL A 712 15.94 -0.08 -14.21
N PHE A 713 16.35 -0.50 -13.01
CA PHE A 713 16.21 0.33 -11.82
C PHE A 713 17.34 1.36 -11.74
N GLU A 714 17.00 2.64 -11.79
CA GLU A 714 17.95 3.75 -11.58
C GLU A 714 18.22 3.99 -10.09
N VAL A 715 19.49 4.22 -9.75
CA VAL A 715 20.00 4.49 -8.41
C VAL A 715 20.85 5.76 -8.43
N LYS A 716 20.51 6.74 -7.59
CA LYS A 716 21.31 7.97 -7.43
C LYS A 716 22.66 7.65 -6.77
N TYR A 717 23.75 7.73 -7.53
CA TYR A 717 25.10 7.37 -7.10
C TYR A 717 25.96 8.64 -6.92
N PHE A 718 25.87 9.23 -5.72
CA PHE A 718 26.44 10.54 -5.38
C PHE A 718 25.93 11.67 -6.29
N LYS A 719 26.75 12.10 -7.26
CA LYS A 719 26.46 13.19 -8.22
C LYS A 719 26.13 12.68 -9.64
N ARG A 720 26.10 11.36 -9.86
CA ARG A 720 25.73 10.72 -11.13
C ARG A 720 24.65 9.66 -10.89
N ASN A 721 24.13 9.11 -11.97
CA ASN A 721 23.29 7.91 -11.90
C ASN A 721 24.16 6.64 -11.92
N ALA A 722 23.57 5.56 -11.45
CA ALA A 722 23.97 4.19 -11.66
C ALA A 722 22.69 3.35 -11.84
N TYR A 723 22.81 2.11 -12.29
CA TYR A 723 21.68 1.23 -12.52
C TYR A 723 21.89 -0.11 -11.80
N LEU A 724 20.81 -0.79 -11.42
CA LEU A 724 20.93 -2.16 -10.91
C LEU A 724 21.13 -3.14 -12.05
N ALA A 725 22.14 -4.00 -11.93
CA ALA A 725 22.49 -4.99 -12.95
C ALA A 725 21.35 -5.99 -13.18
N GLN A 726 20.81 -6.02 -14.41
CA GLN A 726 19.78 -6.98 -14.81
C GLN A 726 20.35 -8.40 -14.97
N SER A 727 21.65 -8.55 -15.24
CA SER A 727 22.35 -9.83 -15.14
C SER A 727 23.83 -9.59 -14.85
N PRO A 728 24.57 -10.61 -14.36
CA PRO A 728 26.03 -10.56 -14.32
C PRO A 728 26.67 -10.87 -15.69
N GLN A 729 25.89 -11.01 -16.77
CA GLN A 729 26.31 -11.60 -18.04
C GLN A 729 27.48 -10.87 -18.71
N LEU A 730 27.54 -9.52 -18.64
CA LEU A 730 28.67 -8.79 -19.19
C LEU A 730 29.95 -9.05 -18.38
N TYR A 731 29.87 -8.99 -17.05
CA TYR A 731 31.02 -9.23 -16.16
C TYR A 731 31.55 -10.68 -16.24
N LYS A 732 30.66 -11.68 -16.38
CA LYS A 732 31.08 -13.08 -16.61
C LYS A 732 31.96 -13.21 -17.86
N GLN A 733 31.55 -12.60 -18.97
CA GLN A 733 32.31 -12.63 -20.22
C GLN A 733 33.61 -11.83 -20.13
N MET A 734 33.62 -10.71 -19.39
CA MET A 734 34.86 -9.98 -19.06
C MET A 734 35.83 -10.82 -18.21
N CYS A 735 35.34 -11.67 -17.30
CA CYS A 735 36.17 -12.64 -16.58
C CYS A 735 36.72 -13.73 -17.52
N ILE A 736 35.93 -14.23 -18.48
CA ILE A 736 36.40 -15.18 -19.50
C ILE A 736 37.52 -14.57 -20.36
N ALA A 737 37.38 -13.31 -20.78
CA ALA A 737 38.43 -12.55 -21.49
C ALA A 737 39.66 -12.24 -20.60
N GLY A 738 39.51 -12.28 -19.28
CA GLY A 738 40.59 -12.15 -18.28
C GLY A 738 41.13 -13.48 -17.78
N ASP A 739 41.28 -14.48 -18.66
CA ASP A 739 41.81 -15.83 -18.38
C ASP A 739 41.15 -16.56 -17.19
N MET A 740 39.84 -16.35 -17.00
CA MET A 740 39.00 -17.11 -16.07
C MET A 740 38.12 -18.11 -16.82
N GLU A 741 38.75 -19.15 -17.36
CA GLU A 741 38.16 -20.20 -18.23
C GLU A 741 36.82 -20.81 -17.76
N ASN A 742 36.55 -20.78 -16.45
CA ASN A 742 35.34 -21.32 -15.86
C ASN A 742 34.98 -20.51 -14.60
N VAL A 743 33.84 -19.81 -14.63
CA VAL A 743 33.40 -18.91 -13.54
C VAL A 743 31.94 -19.13 -13.16
N PHE A 744 31.62 -18.90 -11.89
CA PHE A 744 30.24 -18.88 -11.41
C PHE A 744 29.99 -17.81 -10.36
N GLU A 745 28.73 -17.40 -10.23
CA GLU A 745 28.24 -16.46 -9.21
C GLU A 745 26.88 -16.92 -8.67
N VAL A 746 26.63 -16.61 -7.40
CA VAL A 746 25.34 -16.78 -6.72
C VAL A 746 24.98 -15.43 -6.10
N ALA A 747 24.00 -14.72 -6.67
CA ALA A 747 23.82 -13.29 -6.39
C ALA A 747 22.39 -12.78 -6.68
N PRO A 748 21.99 -11.61 -6.15
CA PRO A 748 20.74 -10.96 -6.55
C PRO A 748 20.78 -10.50 -8.01
N VAL A 749 19.66 -10.70 -8.69
CA VAL A 749 19.38 -10.36 -10.09
C VAL A 749 18.09 -9.54 -10.16
N PHE A 750 18.09 -8.47 -10.94
CA PHE A 750 17.02 -7.46 -10.93
C PHE A 750 16.21 -7.42 -12.22
N ARG A 751 14.91 -7.12 -12.11
CA ARG A 751 13.96 -6.93 -13.21
C ARG A 751 13.04 -5.75 -12.87
N ALA A 752 12.98 -4.72 -13.72
CA ALA A 752 12.14 -3.53 -13.50
C ALA A 752 10.95 -3.44 -14.49
N GLU A 753 10.68 -4.54 -15.20
CA GLU A 753 9.46 -4.78 -15.95
C GLU A 753 8.28 -4.87 -14.96
N ASP A 754 7.19 -4.13 -15.21
CA ASP A 754 5.98 -4.15 -14.37
C ASP A 754 5.14 -5.41 -14.63
N SER A 755 5.67 -6.56 -14.20
CA SER A 755 5.13 -7.89 -14.49
C SER A 755 4.68 -8.60 -13.22
N ASN A 756 3.49 -8.25 -12.72
CA ASN A 756 2.93 -8.87 -11.52
C ASN A 756 2.25 -10.24 -11.81
N THR A 757 3.04 -11.26 -12.12
CA THR A 757 2.56 -12.64 -12.32
C THR A 757 2.85 -13.56 -11.12
N HIS A 758 2.39 -14.80 -11.16
CA HIS A 758 2.73 -15.83 -10.16
C HIS A 758 4.16 -16.40 -10.30
N ARG A 759 4.91 -16.01 -11.35
CA ARG A 759 6.26 -16.54 -11.68
C ARG A 759 7.36 -15.48 -11.72
N HIS A 760 7.01 -14.21 -11.57
CA HIS A 760 7.93 -13.07 -11.70
C HIS A 760 8.13 -12.36 -10.35
N LEU A 761 9.35 -11.83 -10.17
CA LEU A 761 9.81 -11.03 -9.05
C LEU A 761 10.69 -9.91 -9.61
N THR A 762 10.76 -8.76 -8.94
CA THR A 762 11.65 -7.65 -9.34
C THR A 762 13.08 -7.81 -8.82
N GLU A 763 13.27 -8.67 -7.82
CA GLU A 763 14.55 -9.12 -7.28
C GLU A 763 14.46 -10.62 -7.00
N PHE A 764 15.41 -11.42 -7.52
CA PHE A 764 15.49 -12.86 -7.29
C PHE A 764 16.95 -13.32 -7.18
N ALA A 765 17.17 -14.54 -6.68
CA ALA A 765 18.51 -15.13 -6.62
C ALA A 765 18.87 -15.82 -7.95
N GLY A 766 19.87 -15.29 -8.64
CA GLY A 766 20.48 -15.91 -9.81
C GLY A 766 21.58 -16.91 -9.43
N LEU A 767 21.64 -18.01 -10.17
CA LEU A 767 22.76 -18.94 -10.19
C LEU A 767 23.35 -18.86 -11.60
N ASP A 768 24.54 -18.32 -11.72
CA ASP A 768 25.05 -17.80 -12.98
C ASP A 768 26.42 -18.40 -13.29
N PHE A 769 26.66 -18.85 -14.51
CA PHE A 769 27.96 -19.40 -14.92
C PHE A 769 28.32 -19.03 -16.36
N GLU A 770 29.62 -19.09 -16.65
CA GLU A 770 30.18 -18.94 -18.00
C GLU A 770 31.48 -19.75 -18.08
N LYS A 771 31.71 -20.39 -19.23
CA LYS A 771 32.78 -21.38 -19.40
C LYS A 771 33.30 -21.42 -20.84
N THR A 772 34.61 -21.57 -21.00
CA THR A 772 35.27 -21.81 -22.29
C THR A 772 35.11 -23.26 -22.76
N PHE A 773 35.11 -23.44 -24.08
CA PHE A 773 35.08 -24.74 -24.75
C PHE A 773 36.12 -24.80 -25.88
N SER A 774 36.44 -26.01 -26.33
CA SER A 774 37.51 -26.27 -27.30
C SER A 774 37.01 -26.33 -28.75
N ASN A 775 35.89 -27.01 -29.01
CA ASN A 775 35.40 -27.31 -30.36
C ASN A 775 33.96 -26.84 -30.58
N HIS A 776 33.06 -27.14 -29.65
CA HIS A 776 31.63 -26.83 -29.78
C HIS A 776 31.00 -26.48 -28.44
N TYR A 777 30.05 -25.54 -28.43
CA TYR A 777 29.36 -25.09 -27.21
C TYR A 777 28.55 -26.20 -26.52
N HIS A 778 28.31 -27.34 -27.19
CA HIS A 778 27.76 -28.51 -26.53
C HIS A 778 28.64 -29.02 -25.38
N GLU A 779 29.97 -28.78 -25.40
CA GLU A 779 30.83 -29.03 -24.23
C GLU A 779 30.38 -28.28 -22.95
N VAL A 780 29.66 -27.16 -23.11
CA VAL A 780 29.06 -26.38 -22.02
C VAL A 780 27.58 -26.71 -21.82
N LEU A 781 26.87 -27.15 -22.87
CA LEU A 781 25.48 -27.60 -22.78
C LEU A 781 25.38 -28.93 -22.02
N ASP A 782 26.22 -29.90 -22.37
CA ASP A 782 26.36 -31.20 -21.70
C ASP A 782 26.70 -30.98 -20.20
N PHE A 783 27.64 -30.07 -19.91
CA PHE A 783 27.99 -29.65 -18.55
C PHE A 783 26.80 -29.04 -17.77
N ALA A 784 25.99 -28.21 -18.44
CA ALA A 784 24.81 -27.60 -17.83
C ALA A 784 23.69 -28.62 -17.60
N GLU A 785 23.53 -29.61 -18.47
CA GLU A 785 22.60 -30.73 -18.29
C GLU A 785 23.01 -31.60 -17.08
N ASP A 786 24.29 -32.01 -17.01
CA ASP A 786 24.83 -32.77 -15.89
C ASP A 786 24.72 -32.02 -14.54
N LEU A 787 24.95 -30.69 -14.54
CA LEU A 787 24.75 -29.81 -13.39
C LEU A 787 23.30 -29.88 -12.85
N LEU A 788 22.30 -29.80 -13.74
CA LEU A 788 20.89 -29.82 -13.33
C LEU A 788 20.44 -31.23 -12.92
N VAL A 789 20.88 -32.27 -13.63
CA VAL A 789 20.66 -33.66 -13.21
C VAL A 789 21.27 -33.89 -11.82
N PHE A 790 22.48 -33.39 -11.55
CA PHE A 790 23.14 -33.48 -10.25
C PHE A 790 22.31 -32.80 -9.16
N ILE A 791 21.94 -31.52 -9.32
CA ILE A 791 21.14 -30.77 -8.33
C ILE A 791 19.82 -31.50 -8.06
N LEU A 792 19.06 -31.84 -9.10
CA LEU A 792 17.73 -32.44 -8.96
C LEU A 792 17.79 -33.86 -8.36
N THR A 793 18.85 -34.62 -8.64
CA THR A 793 19.08 -35.95 -8.02
C THR A 793 19.48 -35.81 -6.55
N GLN A 794 20.43 -34.93 -6.25
CA GLN A 794 20.92 -34.73 -4.87
C GLN A 794 19.86 -34.08 -3.97
N LEU A 795 18.93 -33.27 -4.50
CA LEU A 795 17.76 -32.82 -3.75
C LEU A 795 16.87 -34.01 -3.33
N LYS A 796 16.58 -34.94 -4.25
CA LYS A 796 15.74 -36.13 -3.96
C LYS A 796 16.40 -37.10 -2.99
N GLU A 797 17.73 -37.10 -2.90
CA GLU A 797 18.49 -37.89 -1.92
C GLU A 797 18.63 -37.19 -0.56
N ARG A 798 19.26 -36.01 -0.53
CA ARG A 798 19.65 -35.30 0.71
C ARG A 798 18.48 -34.60 1.42
N TYR A 799 17.46 -34.17 0.68
CA TYR A 799 16.34 -33.36 1.19
C TYR A 799 14.98 -34.09 1.15
N LYS A 800 15.00 -35.43 1.06
CA LYS A 800 13.80 -36.28 0.95
C LYS A 800 12.75 -36.03 2.04
N ASP A 801 13.17 -35.73 3.26
CA ASP A 801 12.27 -35.58 4.42
C ASP A 801 11.57 -34.20 4.38
N GLN A 802 12.28 -33.17 3.92
CA GLN A 802 11.72 -31.85 3.61
C GLN A 802 10.73 -31.94 2.45
N ILE A 803 11.07 -32.68 1.37
CA ILE A 803 10.16 -32.93 0.24
C ILE A 803 8.89 -33.63 0.74
N ALA A 804 9.01 -34.68 1.54
CA ALA A 804 7.86 -35.41 2.11
C ALA A 804 6.99 -34.52 3.01
N THR A 805 7.58 -33.57 3.76
CA THR A 805 6.80 -32.56 4.50
C THR A 805 6.05 -31.59 3.59
N ILE A 806 6.66 -31.13 2.50
CA ILE A 806 6.02 -30.20 1.56
C ILE A 806 4.89 -30.90 0.78
N GLN A 807 5.07 -32.17 0.43
CA GLN A 807 4.06 -32.99 -0.25
C GLN A 807 2.78 -33.21 0.60
N LYS A 808 2.84 -33.15 1.94
CA LYS A 808 1.64 -33.13 2.80
C LYS A 808 0.75 -31.92 2.50
N SER A 809 1.37 -30.77 2.24
CA SER A 809 0.71 -29.47 2.06
C SER A 809 0.36 -29.18 0.59
N TYR A 810 1.12 -29.75 -0.35
CA TYR A 810 0.92 -29.59 -1.80
C TYR A 810 0.83 -30.95 -2.54
N PRO A 811 -0.09 -31.87 -2.16
CA PRO A 811 -0.14 -33.22 -2.72
C PRO A 811 -0.45 -33.25 -4.24
N LYS A 812 -1.14 -32.21 -4.76
CA LYS A 812 -1.39 -32.03 -6.20
C LYS A 812 -0.12 -31.93 -7.05
N ALA A 813 1.01 -31.52 -6.47
CA ALA A 813 2.27 -31.37 -7.20
C ALA A 813 2.81 -32.72 -7.73
N GLY A 814 2.60 -33.80 -6.98
CA GLY A 814 3.16 -35.11 -7.26
C GLY A 814 4.71 -35.14 -7.36
N ASP A 815 5.26 -36.32 -7.62
CA ASP A 815 6.70 -36.48 -7.78
C ASP A 815 7.23 -35.80 -9.04
N PHE A 816 8.39 -35.15 -8.88
CA PHE A 816 9.18 -34.63 -9.98
C PHE A 816 9.93 -35.78 -10.69
N LYS A 817 9.69 -35.94 -11.98
CA LYS A 817 10.28 -37.00 -12.82
C LYS A 817 11.60 -36.52 -13.44
N LEU A 818 12.62 -37.35 -13.32
CA LEU A 818 13.89 -37.23 -14.03
C LEU A 818 14.00 -38.36 -15.07
N PRO A 819 14.74 -38.16 -16.18
CA PRO A 819 15.02 -39.21 -17.14
C PRO A 819 15.67 -40.45 -16.49
N LYS A 820 15.20 -41.64 -16.85
CA LYS A 820 15.55 -42.91 -16.17
C LYS A 820 16.98 -43.38 -16.43
N ASP A 821 17.60 -42.90 -17.49
CA ASP A 821 18.99 -43.12 -17.86
C ASP A 821 19.94 -42.07 -17.27
N GLY A 822 19.40 -41.08 -16.55
CA GLY A 822 20.15 -39.98 -15.95
C GLY A 822 20.61 -38.90 -16.93
N LYS A 823 20.08 -38.85 -18.16
CA LYS A 823 20.48 -37.85 -19.17
C LYS A 823 19.34 -36.91 -19.50
N ALA A 824 19.62 -35.61 -19.61
CA ALA A 824 18.60 -34.64 -19.99
C ALA A 824 18.03 -34.94 -21.39
N LEU A 825 16.72 -34.78 -21.56
CA LEU A 825 16.10 -34.85 -22.88
C LEU A 825 16.41 -33.55 -23.64
N ARG A 826 17.38 -33.60 -24.57
CA ARG A 826 17.66 -32.50 -25.49
C ARG A 826 16.86 -32.68 -26.79
N LEU A 827 16.15 -31.64 -27.19
CA LEU A 827 15.45 -31.51 -28.48
C LEU A 827 15.87 -30.20 -29.16
N ASN A 828 15.69 -30.05 -30.47
CA ASN A 828 15.80 -28.73 -31.10
C ASN A 828 14.47 -27.97 -30.95
N TYR A 829 14.52 -26.64 -31.02
CA TYR A 829 13.35 -25.76 -31.03
C TYR A 829 12.27 -26.22 -32.02
N MET A 830 12.68 -26.58 -33.25
CA MET A 830 11.76 -27.06 -34.29
C MET A 830 11.16 -28.45 -34.00
N ASP A 831 11.82 -29.29 -33.19
CA ASP A 831 11.24 -30.55 -32.74
C ASP A 831 10.12 -30.27 -31.71
N GLY A 832 10.32 -29.27 -30.85
CA GLY A 832 9.28 -28.75 -29.96
C GLY A 832 8.08 -28.15 -30.72
N VAL A 833 8.34 -27.36 -31.77
CA VAL A 833 7.30 -26.86 -32.70
C VAL A 833 6.54 -28.03 -33.35
N ALA A 834 7.25 -29.08 -33.79
CA ALA A 834 6.62 -30.26 -34.40
C ALA A 834 5.72 -31.02 -33.41
N LEU A 835 6.14 -31.18 -32.15
CA LEU A 835 5.33 -31.80 -31.08
C LEU A 835 4.06 -31.00 -30.76
N LEU A 836 4.17 -29.67 -30.68
CA LEU A 836 3.03 -28.78 -30.45
C LEU A 836 2.04 -28.82 -31.64
N LYS A 837 2.55 -28.89 -32.87
CA LYS A 837 1.77 -29.02 -34.10
C LYS A 837 1.10 -30.40 -34.23
N GLU A 838 1.76 -31.48 -33.79
CA GLU A 838 1.18 -32.83 -33.63
C GLU A 838 0.00 -32.81 -32.66
N ALA A 839 0.10 -32.02 -31.58
CA ALA A 839 -0.99 -31.80 -30.60
C ALA A 839 -2.04 -30.76 -31.03
N GLY A 840 -1.99 -30.24 -32.27
CA GLY A 840 -2.99 -29.33 -32.83
C GLY A 840 -2.87 -27.85 -32.42
N VAL A 841 -1.73 -27.43 -31.87
CA VAL A 841 -1.46 -26.01 -31.54
C VAL A 841 -1.02 -25.25 -32.81
N ASP A 842 -1.60 -24.09 -33.06
CA ASP A 842 -1.09 -23.16 -34.09
C ASP A 842 0.28 -22.62 -33.65
N CYS A 843 1.32 -23.03 -34.37
CA CYS A 843 2.70 -22.62 -34.17
C CYS A 843 3.23 -21.78 -35.34
N SER A 844 2.34 -21.17 -36.13
CA SER A 844 2.71 -20.58 -37.42
C SER A 844 3.63 -19.35 -37.29
N GLU A 845 3.59 -18.62 -36.18
CA GLU A 845 4.55 -17.54 -35.87
C GLU A 845 5.95 -18.10 -35.60
N GLN A 846 6.03 -19.22 -34.87
CA GLN A 846 7.28 -19.92 -34.54
C GLN A 846 7.88 -20.58 -35.78
N GLU A 847 7.05 -21.13 -36.69
CA GLU A 847 7.48 -21.61 -38.02
C GLU A 847 7.96 -20.47 -38.95
N ARG A 848 7.56 -19.23 -38.70
CA ARG A 848 8.05 -18.01 -39.41
C ARG A 848 9.20 -17.31 -38.69
N PHE A 849 9.62 -17.80 -37.51
CA PHE A 849 10.65 -17.20 -36.65
C PHE A 849 10.30 -15.79 -36.13
N GLU A 850 9.02 -15.45 -36.05
CA GLU A 850 8.53 -14.11 -35.68
C GLU A 850 8.50 -13.90 -34.17
N ASN A 851 8.00 -14.88 -33.42
CA ASN A 851 7.87 -14.86 -31.96
C ASN A 851 8.42 -16.17 -31.36
N ASP A 852 8.80 -16.11 -30.08
CA ASP A 852 9.19 -17.29 -29.29
C ASP A 852 7.93 -18.07 -28.82
N PHE A 853 8.09 -19.14 -28.04
CA PHE A 853 6.95 -19.85 -27.46
C PHE A 853 6.16 -18.98 -26.49
N SER A 854 4.83 -18.99 -26.62
CA SER A 854 3.93 -18.47 -25.58
C SER A 854 3.91 -19.41 -24.37
N THR A 855 3.59 -18.87 -23.18
CA THR A 855 3.42 -19.69 -21.97
C THR A 855 2.34 -20.78 -22.05
N ALA A 856 1.38 -20.67 -22.98
CA ALA A 856 0.48 -21.79 -23.27
C ALA A 856 1.21 -22.92 -24.01
N MET A 857 2.08 -22.59 -24.96
CA MET A 857 2.93 -23.53 -25.70
C MET A 857 3.98 -24.18 -24.79
N GLU A 858 4.68 -23.42 -23.93
CA GLU A 858 5.65 -23.96 -22.97
C GLU A 858 5.02 -25.08 -22.12
N LYS A 859 3.83 -24.81 -21.55
CA LYS A 859 3.09 -25.75 -20.70
C LYS A 859 2.56 -26.95 -21.47
N GLN A 860 2.04 -26.73 -22.67
CA GLN A 860 1.53 -27.81 -23.52
C GLN A 860 2.67 -28.73 -23.96
N LEU A 861 3.82 -28.18 -24.34
CA LEU A 861 5.02 -28.95 -24.69
C LEU A 861 5.55 -29.74 -23.49
N GLY A 862 5.57 -29.14 -22.30
CA GLY A 862 5.93 -29.85 -21.06
C GLY A 862 5.00 -31.01 -20.72
N GLN A 863 3.69 -30.89 -20.97
CA GLN A 863 2.73 -31.99 -20.82
C GLN A 863 3.01 -33.11 -21.84
N ILE A 864 3.15 -32.77 -23.12
CA ILE A 864 3.49 -33.71 -24.20
C ILE A 864 4.80 -34.45 -23.87
N ILE A 865 5.81 -33.75 -23.35
CA ILE A 865 7.09 -34.35 -22.99
C ILE A 865 6.97 -35.26 -21.76
N ARG A 866 6.21 -34.87 -20.74
CA ARG A 866 5.93 -35.71 -19.55
C ARG A 866 5.18 -37.00 -19.92
N GLU A 867 4.31 -36.95 -20.93
CA GLU A 867 3.57 -38.11 -21.43
C GLU A 867 4.41 -39.00 -22.36
N LYS A 868 5.17 -38.40 -23.29
CA LYS A 868 5.91 -39.10 -24.36
C LYS A 868 7.29 -39.62 -23.92
N TYR A 869 7.93 -38.96 -22.95
CA TYR A 869 9.30 -39.26 -22.49
C TYR A 869 9.44 -39.47 -20.97
N ASP A 870 8.34 -39.41 -20.21
CA ASP A 870 8.30 -39.71 -18.76
C ASP A 870 9.22 -38.82 -17.88
N THR A 871 9.49 -37.58 -18.30
CA THR A 871 10.35 -36.60 -17.59
C THR A 871 9.63 -35.26 -17.37
N ASP A 872 9.95 -34.58 -16.27
CA ASP A 872 9.58 -33.16 -16.04
C ASP A 872 10.69 -32.19 -16.45
N PHE A 873 11.90 -32.69 -16.76
CA PHE A 873 13.08 -31.91 -17.10
C PHE A 873 13.52 -32.19 -18.54
N TYR A 874 13.67 -31.13 -19.33
CA TYR A 874 14.15 -31.19 -20.72
C TYR A 874 14.84 -29.89 -21.14
N VAL A 875 15.57 -29.95 -22.26
CA VAL A 875 16.32 -28.85 -22.87
C VAL A 875 15.87 -28.68 -24.31
N LEU A 876 15.66 -27.43 -24.71
CA LEU A 876 15.53 -27.05 -26.12
C LEU A 876 16.82 -26.35 -26.56
N ASP A 877 17.40 -26.77 -27.68
CA ASP A 877 18.56 -26.16 -28.34
C ASP A 877 18.15 -25.54 -29.68
N LYS A 878 19.03 -24.75 -30.32
CA LYS A 878 18.83 -24.14 -31.64
C LYS A 878 17.60 -23.22 -31.73
N PHE A 879 17.44 -22.30 -30.78
CA PHE A 879 16.38 -21.27 -30.87
C PHE A 879 16.60 -20.29 -32.04
N PRO A 880 15.55 -19.63 -32.55
CA PRO A 880 15.65 -18.64 -33.63
C PRO A 880 16.50 -17.42 -33.24
N MET A 881 17.31 -16.90 -34.16
CA MET A 881 18.18 -15.75 -33.90
C MET A 881 17.39 -14.43 -33.68
N ALA A 882 16.18 -14.33 -34.24
CA ALA A 882 15.32 -13.15 -34.11
C ALA A 882 15.05 -12.78 -32.64
N VAL A 883 14.68 -13.79 -31.82
CA VAL A 883 14.21 -13.63 -30.43
C VAL A 883 15.33 -13.53 -29.39
N ARG A 884 16.60 -13.73 -29.77
CA ARG A 884 17.73 -13.80 -28.80
C ARG A 884 18.51 -12.48 -28.66
N PRO A 885 19.22 -12.26 -27.53
CA PRO A 885 20.05 -11.07 -27.31
C PRO A 885 21.22 -10.91 -28.29
N PHE A 886 21.75 -9.69 -28.41
CA PHE A 886 22.81 -9.34 -29.36
C PHE A 886 24.11 -10.13 -29.20
N TYR A 887 24.47 -10.55 -27.99
CA TYR A 887 25.70 -11.31 -27.71
C TYR A 887 25.60 -12.80 -28.07
N THR A 888 24.47 -13.26 -28.60
CA THR A 888 24.23 -14.68 -28.94
C THR A 888 24.87 -15.04 -30.29
N LYS A 889 25.66 -16.13 -30.34
CA LYS A 889 26.29 -16.61 -31.58
C LYS A 889 25.29 -17.25 -32.55
N ALA A 890 25.42 -16.95 -33.84
CA ALA A 890 24.63 -17.57 -34.92
C ALA A 890 24.96 -19.06 -35.10
N CYS A 891 23.98 -19.86 -35.52
CA CYS A 891 24.22 -21.24 -35.93
C CYS A 891 24.95 -21.23 -37.29
N PRO A 892 26.14 -21.87 -37.42
CA PRO A 892 26.95 -21.78 -38.65
C PRO A 892 26.32 -22.47 -39.86
N ASN A 893 25.36 -23.38 -39.63
CA ASN A 893 24.69 -24.13 -40.70
C ASN A 893 23.43 -23.42 -41.24
N ASP A 894 22.82 -22.53 -40.44
CA ASP A 894 21.62 -21.78 -40.80
C ASP A 894 21.49 -20.56 -39.87
N ALA A 895 21.79 -19.37 -40.39
CA ALA A 895 21.80 -18.12 -39.63
C ALA A 895 20.41 -17.66 -39.12
N ARG A 896 19.31 -18.33 -39.52
CA ARG A 896 17.99 -18.12 -38.92
C ARG A 896 17.95 -18.64 -37.47
N PHE A 897 18.81 -19.60 -37.15
CA PHE A 897 18.97 -20.17 -35.81
C PHE A 897 20.23 -19.66 -35.11
N SER A 898 20.27 -19.86 -33.80
CA SER A 898 21.35 -19.49 -32.92
C SER A 898 21.92 -20.70 -32.19
N ASN A 899 23.13 -20.57 -31.65
CA ASN A 899 23.70 -21.55 -30.72
C ASN A 899 23.25 -21.22 -29.29
N SER A 900 21.92 -21.20 -29.06
CA SER A 900 21.29 -20.90 -27.77
C SER A 900 20.23 -21.92 -27.39
N TYR A 901 20.01 -22.04 -26.08
CA TYR A 901 19.29 -23.13 -25.45
C TYR A 901 18.59 -22.67 -24.18
N ASP A 902 17.39 -23.21 -23.93
CA ASP A 902 16.62 -22.96 -22.69
C ASP A 902 16.27 -24.30 -22.03
N PHE A 903 16.27 -24.29 -20.70
CA PHE A 903 15.98 -25.46 -19.88
C PHE A 903 14.61 -25.31 -19.23
N PHE A 904 13.83 -26.38 -19.23
CA PHE A 904 12.44 -26.38 -18.78
C PHE A 904 12.22 -27.37 -17.64
N MET A 905 11.44 -26.95 -16.65
CA MET A 905 10.92 -27.81 -15.57
C MET A 905 9.40 -27.74 -15.54
N ARG A 906 8.72 -28.88 -15.72
CA ARG A 906 7.25 -28.98 -15.80
C ARG A 906 6.61 -28.09 -16.89
N GLY A 907 7.33 -27.81 -17.98
CA GLY A 907 6.86 -26.93 -19.06
C GLY A 907 6.96 -25.43 -18.75
N GLU A 908 7.95 -25.03 -17.95
CA GLU A 908 8.24 -23.66 -17.55
C GLU A 908 9.76 -23.41 -17.61
N GLU A 909 10.20 -22.30 -18.20
CA GLU A 909 11.61 -21.92 -18.34
C GLU A 909 12.31 -21.67 -16.99
N ILE A 910 13.46 -22.30 -16.74
CA ILE A 910 14.28 -22.12 -15.52
C ILE A 910 15.67 -21.52 -15.76
N MET A 911 16.18 -21.62 -16.99
CA MET A 911 17.45 -21.07 -17.44
C MET A 911 17.35 -20.75 -18.92
N SER A 912 17.93 -19.61 -19.30
CA SER A 912 18.34 -19.35 -20.68
C SER A 912 19.87 -19.28 -20.77
N GLY A 913 20.43 -19.79 -21.87
CA GLY A 913 21.86 -19.86 -22.11
C GLY A 913 22.23 -19.87 -23.59
N ALA A 914 23.49 -19.58 -23.91
CA ALA A 914 24.00 -19.61 -25.27
C ALA A 914 25.52 -19.67 -25.34
N GLN A 915 26.02 -20.09 -26.50
CA GLN A 915 27.32 -19.63 -27.00
C GLN A 915 27.28 -18.11 -27.21
N ARG A 916 28.34 -17.44 -26.76
CA ARG A 916 28.52 -16.00 -26.94
C ARG A 916 29.33 -15.70 -28.19
N ILE A 917 29.16 -14.50 -28.73
CA ILE A 917 30.05 -13.96 -29.76
C ILE A 917 31.35 -13.53 -29.08
N ASN A 918 32.47 -14.15 -29.46
CA ASN A 918 33.80 -13.87 -28.90
C ASN A 918 34.72 -13.06 -29.84
N ASP A 919 34.33 -12.84 -31.11
CA ASP A 919 35.00 -11.90 -32.00
C ASP A 919 34.40 -10.49 -31.86
N ILE A 920 35.26 -9.48 -31.77
CA ILE A 920 34.82 -8.08 -31.56
C ILE A 920 34.02 -7.52 -32.74
N LYS A 921 34.35 -7.86 -33.99
CA LYS A 921 33.68 -7.27 -35.16
C LYS A 921 32.28 -7.85 -35.31
N GLU A 922 32.16 -9.18 -35.17
CA GLU A 922 30.86 -9.85 -35.13
C GLU A 922 29.99 -9.33 -33.97
N LEU A 923 30.59 -9.02 -32.81
CA LEU A 923 29.87 -8.46 -31.66
C LEU A 923 29.37 -7.04 -31.93
N GLU A 924 30.22 -6.17 -32.48
CA GLU A 924 29.85 -4.80 -32.87
C GLU A 924 28.82 -4.77 -34.01
N GLU A 925 28.93 -5.66 -35.00
CA GLU A 925 27.94 -5.83 -36.08
C GLU A 925 26.60 -6.34 -35.53
N SER A 926 26.61 -7.34 -34.64
CA SER A 926 25.40 -7.87 -34.01
C SER A 926 24.69 -6.82 -33.14
N MET A 927 25.44 -6.04 -32.35
CA MET A 927 24.92 -4.89 -31.61
C MET A 927 24.18 -3.92 -32.53
N ARG A 928 24.82 -3.49 -33.63
CA ARG A 928 24.21 -2.57 -34.61
C ARG A 928 22.99 -3.20 -35.28
N SER A 929 22.98 -4.53 -35.53
CA SER A 929 21.82 -5.24 -36.08
C SER A 929 20.60 -5.28 -35.15
N LYS A 930 20.83 -5.28 -33.83
CA LYS A 930 19.80 -5.26 -32.78
C LYS A 930 19.45 -3.84 -32.31
N GLY A 931 19.91 -2.80 -33.03
CA GLY A 931 19.60 -1.39 -32.73
C GLY A 931 20.43 -0.76 -31.61
N LEU A 932 21.46 -1.44 -31.11
CA LEU A 932 22.39 -0.90 -30.12
C LEU A 932 23.55 -0.17 -30.80
N ASN A 933 24.08 0.87 -30.15
CA ASN A 933 25.30 1.53 -30.59
C ASN A 933 26.50 1.05 -29.76
N PRO A 934 27.48 0.33 -30.36
CA PRO A 934 28.76 0.00 -29.71
C PRO A 934 29.49 1.21 -29.12
N ASP A 935 29.31 2.38 -29.73
CA ASP A 935 29.98 3.63 -29.36
C ASP A 935 29.21 4.42 -28.27
N GLN A 936 28.30 3.75 -27.53
CA GLN A 936 27.51 4.33 -26.44
C GLN A 936 28.19 4.15 -25.07
N GLU A 937 28.10 5.18 -24.22
CA GLU A 937 28.53 5.13 -22.82
C GLU A 937 27.94 3.90 -22.10
N GLY A 938 28.81 3.07 -21.52
CA GLY A 938 28.46 1.81 -20.89
C GLY A 938 28.99 0.55 -21.58
N PHE A 939 29.17 0.57 -22.91
CA PHE A 939 29.67 -0.60 -23.65
C PHE A 939 31.20 -0.62 -23.84
N GLU A 940 31.88 0.51 -23.63
CA GLU A 940 33.33 0.63 -23.87
C GLU A 940 34.15 -0.41 -23.09
N ASP A 941 33.97 -0.52 -21.76
CA ASP A 941 34.69 -1.49 -20.91
C ASP A 941 34.44 -2.95 -21.35
N TYR A 942 33.20 -3.26 -21.71
CA TYR A 942 32.80 -4.59 -22.18
C TYR A 942 33.47 -4.93 -23.51
N LEU A 943 33.36 -4.05 -24.52
CA LEU A 943 33.96 -4.26 -25.84
C LEU A 943 35.50 -4.26 -25.79
N ASN A 944 36.10 -3.44 -24.91
CA ASN A 944 37.55 -3.43 -24.69
C ASN A 944 38.08 -4.77 -24.12
N ALA A 945 37.25 -5.58 -23.45
CA ALA A 945 37.64 -6.94 -23.07
C ALA A 945 37.82 -7.83 -24.31
N PHE A 946 36.88 -7.84 -25.26
CA PHE A 946 36.98 -8.64 -26.48
C PHE A 946 38.07 -8.13 -27.44
N ARG A 947 38.36 -6.82 -27.44
CA ARG A 947 39.47 -6.22 -28.22
C ARG A 947 40.85 -6.70 -27.79
N GLN A 948 41.00 -7.22 -26.57
CA GLN A 948 42.24 -7.86 -26.08
C GLN A 948 42.35 -9.34 -26.49
N GLY A 949 41.30 -9.91 -27.09
CA GLY A 949 41.14 -11.32 -27.38
C GLY A 949 40.22 -11.99 -26.35
N CYS A 950 39.30 -12.84 -26.82
CA CYS A 950 38.40 -13.59 -25.96
C CYS A 950 38.22 -15.01 -26.52
N PRO A 951 38.42 -16.08 -25.71
CA PRO A 951 38.25 -17.46 -26.17
C PRO A 951 36.77 -17.80 -26.45
N PRO A 952 36.47 -18.81 -27.27
CA PRO A 952 35.11 -19.31 -27.46
C PRO A 952 34.50 -19.78 -26.12
N HIS A 953 33.32 -19.27 -25.80
CA HIS A 953 32.66 -19.54 -24.52
C HIS A 953 31.14 -19.55 -24.63
N ALA A 954 30.52 -20.17 -23.63
CA ALA A 954 29.07 -20.25 -23.46
C ALA A 954 28.73 -20.20 -21.96
N GLY A 955 27.45 -20.03 -21.63
CA GLY A 955 27.01 -19.97 -20.25
C GLY A 955 25.50 -19.92 -20.10
N GLY A 956 25.05 -19.77 -18.87
CA GLY A 956 23.64 -19.68 -18.52
C GLY A 956 23.42 -18.92 -17.22
N GLY A 957 22.18 -18.47 -17.01
CA GLY A 957 21.72 -17.86 -15.77
C GLY A 957 20.41 -18.50 -15.34
N LEU A 958 20.39 -19.11 -14.15
CA LEU A 958 19.24 -19.84 -13.61
C LEU A 958 18.54 -19.04 -12.51
N GLY A 959 17.21 -19.04 -12.51
CA GLY A 959 16.43 -18.51 -11.40
C GLY A 959 16.29 -19.54 -10.27
N LEU A 960 17.04 -19.41 -9.18
CA LEU A 960 16.95 -20.32 -8.02
C LEU A 960 15.50 -20.46 -7.53
N ASN A 961 14.79 -19.34 -7.41
CA ASN A 961 13.41 -19.33 -6.94
C ASN A 961 12.45 -20.04 -7.91
N ARG A 962 12.75 -20.06 -9.23
CA ARG A 962 11.99 -20.85 -10.23
C ARG A 962 12.31 -22.35 -10.11
N ILE A 963 13.58 -22.74 -9.94
CA ILE A 963 13.96 -24.15 -9.70
C ILE A 963 13.22 -24.71 -8.48
N VAL A 964 13.28 -24.00 -7.35
CA VAL A 964 12.59 -24.39 -6.10
C VAL A 964 11.06 -24.46 -6.31
N MET A 965 10.48 -23.48 -7.01
CA MET A 965 9.05 -23.46 -7.32
C MET A 965 8.62 -24.68 -8.15
N PHE A 966 9.27 -24.95 -9.29
CA PHE A 966 8.83 -25.99 -10.22
C PHE A 966 9.26 -27.40 -9.80
N PHE A 967 10.37 -27.57 -9.08
CA PHE A 967 10.72 -28.86 -8.47
C PHE A 967 9.59 -29.34 -7.54
N LEU A 968 9.21 -28.47 -6.61
CA LEU A 968 8.20 -28.71 -5.57
C LEU A 968 6.75 -28.57 -6.07
N GLY A 969 6.53 -28.08 -7.29
CA GLY A 969 5.20 -27.81 -7.85
C GLY A 969 4.42 -26.73 -7.09
N LEU A 970 5.11 -25.74 -6.53
CA LEU A 970 4.47 -24.63 -5.80
C LEU A 970 3.72 -23.69 -6.77
N PRO A 971 2.52 -23.22 -6.43
CA PRO A 971 1.69 -22.43 -7.35
C PRO A 971 2.17 -20.97 -7.55
N ASN A 972 3.11 -20.47 -6.75
CA ASN A 972 3.60 -19.09 -6.85
C ASN A 972 5.06 -18.97 -6.39
N VAL A 973 5.90 -18.29 -7.15
CA VAL A 973 7.35 -18.09 -6.88
C VAL A 973 7.60 -17.39 -5.53
N ARG A 974 6.63 -16.63 -5.03
CA ARG A 974 6.69 -15.96 -3.71
C ARG A 974 6.73 -16.93 -2.53
N LEU A 975 6.25 -18.17 -2.70
CA LEU A 975 6.41 -19.22 -1.68
C LEU A 975 7.88 -19.69 -1.62
N ALA A 976 8.53 -19.76 -2.79
CA ALA A 976 9.92 -20.14 -2.99
C ALA A 976 10.94 -18.99 -2.80
N SER A 977 10.51 -17.83 -2.28
CA SER A 977 11.38 -16.69 -1.98
C SER A 977 11.20 -16.24 -0.53
N LEU A 978 12.30 -16.00 0.19
CA LEU A 978 12.28 -15.75 1.63
C LEU A 978 11.51 -14.45 1.96
N PHE A 979 11.87 -13.35 1.29
CA PHE A 979 11.22 -12.04 1.37
C PHE A 979 10.99 -11.52 -0.07
N PRO A 980 9.88 -11.89 -0.73
CA PRO A 980 9.68 -11.58 -2.13
C PRO A 980 9.60 -10.07 -2.40
N ARG A 981 10.08 -9.68 -3.60
CA ARG A 981 9.95 -8.34 -4.17
C ARG A 981 9.25 -8.42 -5.50
N ASP A 982 8.24 -7.57 -5.67
CA ASP A 982 7.46 -7.43 -6.90
C ASP A 982 6.98 -5.95 -7.01
N PRO A 983 6.35 -5.51 -8.11
CA PRO A 983 5.95 -4.12 -8.28
C PRO A 983 5.00 -3.58 -7.21
N GLN A 984 4.34 -4.45 -6.44
CA GLN A 984 3.40 -4.10 -5.37
C GLN A 984 3.95 -4.40 -3.96
N ARG A 985 5.10 -5.09 -3.84
CA ARG A 985 5.68 -5.52 -2.57
C ARG A 985 7.13 -5.10 -2.37
N LEU A 986 7.32 -4.11 -1.48
CA LEU A 986 8.61 -3.67 -0.97
C LEU A 986 8.80 -3.94 0.55
N ARG A 987 7.86 -4.64 1.20
CA ARG A 987 7.87 -4.98 2.63
C ARG A 987 7.07 -6.28 2.91
N PRO A 988 7.36 -7.01 4.00
CA PRO A 988 8.62 -7.00 4.75
C PRO A 988 9.78 -7.44 3.86
#